data_AF-A0A4U1BXS3-F1
#
_entry.id   AF-A0A4U1BXS3-F1
#
_cell.length_a   1.000
_cell.length_b   1.000
_cell.length_c   1.000
_cell.angle_alpha   90.00
_cell.angle_beta   90.00
_cell.angle_gamma   90.00
#
_symmetry.space_group_name_H-M   'P 1'
#
loop_
_entity.id
_entity.type
_entity.pdbx_description
1 polymer ?
#
loop_
_entity_poly.entity_id
_entity_poly.type
_entity_poly.pdbx_seq_one_letter_code
_entity_poly.pdbx_strand_id
1 'polypeptide(L)'
;MNHKFLTSCLALTLFSSALYAQKPVVKVDLNFSGRNEAEVHELGYISWPISNGTVAQKTIDGIQFSLKGNFTSDWYKAGVQAPFYAKLVNDGITTKVPVELTINGLKEGIHTLLSFHNSFSQSTAAVPTQMAIYVDGKLAIDKLSPSTRAEHTTKAQLAYLTFQVKSGVPVVIRYQANEGASFSLNGFELNTPNLAKQAKMPIPIDADEHVNLGSNITLKWTAAANVKSHDVYFGLDKNAVEKANRTAPEFKGTQTDTTYPIKDLYSMETYFWRIDEQDQSGNITKGKVWYFRPAQLAFPGAEGYGRFARGGRGGKVVHVTNLNDSGVGSLREAVNNEIGPRTIVFDVGGVIKLESRLVVNQPYITIAGQTAPGKGITITAAPIGLTGNDGMIRFLRVRVGAGRTYDGMGLTGANHSIIDHCSISWTIDEAFSSRGAHHITLQNTLISEALNVADHGKYEKGKMHGYAATIGGDIGSFHHNLLAHNYGRNWSIGGGLNGNGEYGGKLDIRNNVVYNWGRRTTDGGANEVNFVNNYYKPGKATEVFHALKAQHEGVGKGMQRYYFAGNVMPGYFDEKNQEKGRAIQGKVNYETYVDSAFFPSYVTTQSAKNAYKQVLSDVGANQPVFDDHDLRIIKETLEGTYTYKGSKSGIAGMIDTQTDVGGLEEYPTVKRESNWDTDGDGLPNWLEIVHKLNVNSAAGDFSDCNADENKDGFTNLDDYLQWMAEPHYFLNMGKTQEFDVSKLFKGYDAKPVYTIKSSINGKVKLTGNIAQFDPGRMGLGNAVFSVKDQDGSTMTRTINFYIGAK
;
A
#
# COMPACT_ATOMS: atom_id res chain seq x y z
N MET A 1 79.10 -34.96 -38.30
CA MET A 1 79.02 -34.00 -37.17
C MET A 1 77.75 -33.19 -37.39
N ASN A 2 76.67 -33.42 -36.61
CA ASN A 2 76.31 -32.65 -35.39
C ASN A 2 76.32 -31.13 -35.67
N HIS A 3 75.30 -30.30 -35.45
CA HIS A 3 74.02 -30.41 -34.74
C HIS A 3 73.13 -29.18 -35.10
N LYS A 4 71.81 -29.39 -35.11
CA LYS A 4 70.69 -28.55 -34.63
C LYS A 4 70.57 -27.06 -35.06
N PHE A 5 69.50 -26.80 -35.83
CA PHE A 5 68.75 -25.54 -35.85
C PHE A 5 68.06 -25.29 -34.50
N LEU A 6 68.16 -24.08 -33.97
CA LEU A 6 67.42 -23.61 -32.79
C LEU A 6 66.25 -22.72 -33.26
N THR A 7 65.03 -23.19 -33.08
CA THR A 7 63.79 -22.42 -33.22
C THR A 7 63.44 -21.83 -31.86
N SER A 8 63.43 -20.50 -31.73
CA SER A 8 63.05 -19.83 -30.48
C SER A 8 61.54 -19.59 -30.47
N CYS A 9 60.78 -20.45 -29.80
CA CYS A 9 59.36 -20.25 -29.53
C CYS A 9 59.17 -19.21 -28.42
N LEU A 10 58.45 -18.13 -28.76
CA LEU A 10 57.93 -17.14 -27.83
C LEU A 10 56.82 -17.81 -26.99
N ALA A 11 57.07 -18.04 -25.70
CA ALA A 11 56.05 -18.55 -24.77
C ALA A 11 55.06 -17.43 -24.43
N LEU A 12 53.91 -17.43 -25.10
CA LEU A 12 52.73 -16.67 -24.69
C LEU A 12 52.15 -17.37 -23.44
N THR A 13 52.48 -16.87 -22.24
CA THR A 13 51.74 -17.26 -21.03
C THR A 13 50.37 -16.59 -21.05
N LEU A 14 49.41 -17.27 -21.67
CA LEU A 14 47.99 -17.02 -21.53
C LEU A 14 47.61 -17.10 -20.04
N PHE A 15 47.28 -15.97 -19.42
CA PHE A 15 46.51 -15.96 -18.18
C PHE A 15 45.13 -16.55 -18.49
N SER A 16 44.95 -17.84 -18.21
CA SER A 16 43.64 -18.47 -18.24
C SER A 16 42.81 -17.89 -17.09
N SER A 17 41.98 -16.89 -17.39
CA SER A 17 40.83 -16.57 -16.54
C SER A 17 39.96 -17.83 -16.49
N ALA A 18 39.99 -18.55 -15.37
CA ALA A 18 39.16 -19.72 -15.18
C ALA A 18 37.69 -19.30 -15.34
N LEU A 19 37.06 -19.74 -16.43
CA LEU A 19 35.63 -19.53 -16.69
C LEU A 19 34.87 -20.37 -15.68
N TYR A 20 34.40 -19.73 -14.60
CA TYR A 20 33.47 -20.34 -13.64
C TYR A 20 32.23 -20.84 -14.39
N ALA A 21 31.75 -22.03 -14.09
CA ALA A 21 30.48 -22.52 -14.62
C ALA A 21 29.34 -21.66 -14.02
N GLN A 22 28.84 -20.69 -14.79
CA GLN A 22 27.85 -19.71 -14.33
C GLN A 22 26.40 -20.25 -14.34
N LYS A 23 26.18 -21.53 -14.67
CA LYS A 23 24.84 -22.13 -14.75
C LYS A 23 24.82 -23.59 -14.27
N PRO A 24 23.71 -24.03 -13.64
CA PRO A 24 22.56 -23.22 -13.26
C PRO A 24 22.87 -22.30 -12.07
N VAL A 25 22.21 -21.14 -12.01
CA VAL A 25 22.19 -20.28 -10.81
C VAL A 25 20.99 -20.68 -10.00
N VAL A 26 21.18 -21.07 -8.75
CA VAL A 26 20.09 -21.52 -7.87
C VAL A 26 20.18 -20.76 -6.56
N LYS A 27 19.10 -20.12 -6.13
CA LYS A 27 19.01 -19.42 -4.84
C LYS A 27 17.93 -20.07 -4.01
N VAL A 28 18.26 -20.53 -2.81
CA VAL A 28 17.37 -21.33 -1.98
C VAL A 28 17.23 -20.71 -0.60
N ASP A 29 15.99 -20.61 -0.16
CA ASP A 29 15.56 -20.13 1.15
C ASP A 29 15.03 -21.34 1.93
N LEU A 30 15.59 -21.65 3.10
CA LEU A 30 15.20 -22.84 3.87
C LEU A 30 14.02 -22.50 4.78
N ASN A 31 12.84 -22.38 4.21
CA ASN A 31 11.69 -21.87 4.95
C ASN A 31 11.30 -22.75 6.14
N PHE A 32 10.93 -22.12 7.26
CA PHE A 32 10.29 -22.85 8.37
C PHE A 32 8.91 -23.36 7.95
N SER A 33 8.75 -24.69 7.88
CA SER A 33 7.52 -25.32 7.37
C SER A 33 6.28 -25.11 8.24
N GLY A 34 6.45 -24.70 9.50
CA GLY A 34 5.35 -24.42 10.44
C GLY A 34 4.69 -23.05 10.25
N ARG A 35 5.05 -22.30 9.21
CA ARG A 35 4.51 -20.96 8.91
C ARG A 35 3.99 -20.84 7.49
N ASN A 36 3.12 -19.86 7.27
CA ASN A 36 2.71 -19.51 5.92
C ASN A 36 3.93 -19.00 5.16
N GLU A 37 4.16 -19.51 3.96
CA GLU A 37 5.29 -19.17 3.10
C GLU A 37 5.41 -17.65 2.90
N ALA A 38 4.30 -16.92 2.76
CA ALA A 38 4.33 -15.47 2.60
C ALA A 38 4.94 -14.72 3.80
N GLU A 39 4.92 -15.30 5.01
CA GLU A 39 5.46 -14.70 6.23
C GLU A 39 6.99 -14.85 6.33
N VAL A 40 7.55 -15.91 5.76
CA VAL A 40 8.95 -16.31 5.98
C VAL A 40 9.78 -16.37 4.70
N HIS A 41 9.16 -16.30 3.53
CA HIS A 41 9.85 -16.42 2.25
C HIS A 41 10.49 -15.11 1.75
N GLU A 42 11.77 -15.16 1.43
CA GLU A 42 12.50 -14.10 0.74
C GLU A 42 12.19 -14.03 -0.76
N LEU A 43 11.79 -12.85 -1.23
CA LEU A 43 11.49 -12.62 -2.64
C LEU A 43 12.75 -12.85 -3.51
N GLY A 44 12.59 -13.62 -4.59
CA GLY A 44 13.69 -13.93 -5.53
C GLY A 44 14.53 -15.15 -5.15
N TYR A 45 14.17 -15.84 -4.07
CA TYR A 45 14.69 -17.17 -3.72
C TYR A 45 13.67 -18.24 -4.04
N ILE A 46 14.10 -19.50 -4.10
CA ILE A 46 13.23 -20.66 -4.20
C ILE A 46 13.00 -21.18 -2.77
N SER A 47 11.78 -21.02 -2.28
CA SER A 47 11.33 -21.50 -0.97
C SER A 47 11.48 -23.01 -0.85
N TRP A 48 12.25 -23.50 0.11
CA TRP A 48 12.36 -24.91 0.48
C TRP A 48 11.85 -25.10 1.91
N PRO A 49 10.55 -25.41 2.11
CA PRO A 49 10.01 -25.66 3.44
C PRO A 49 10.67 -26.88 4.09
N ILE A 50 11.31 -26.69 5.24
CA ILE A 50 11.96 -27.75 6.01
C ILE A 50 11.30 -27.90 7.37
N SER A 51 10.99 -29.15 7.73
CA SER A 51 10.54 -29.57 9.05
C SER A 51 11.69 -30.18 9.86
N ASN A 52 11.47 -30.38 11.17
CA ASN A 52 12.39 -31.16 12.00
C ASN A 52 12.63 -32.54 11.39
N GLY A 53 13.90 -32.97 11.33
CA GLY A 53 14.22 -34.25 10.72
C GLY A 53 15.72 -34.51 10.60
N THR A 54 16.02 -35.64 9.97
CA THR A 54 17.40 -36.08 9.71
C THR A 54 17.79 -36.03 8.25
N VAL A 55 16.80 -35.92 7.35
CA VAL A 55 16.99 -35.82 5.90
C VAL A 55 15.95 -34.88 5.31
N ALA A 56 16.36 -34.03 4.37
CA ALA A 56 15.45 -33.27 3.50
C ALA A 56 16.03 -33.26 2.08
N GLN A 57 15.16 -33.33 1.06
CA GLN A 57 15.61 -33.27 -0.34
C GLN A 57 14.76 -32.30 -1.16
N LYS A 58 15.40 -31.64 -2.13
CA LYS A 58 14.72 -30.81 -3.13
C LYS A 58 15.48 -30.83 -4.45
N THR A 59 14.75 -30.95 -5.55
CA THR A 59 15.31 -30.86 -6.90
C THR A 59 14.90 -29.54 -7.52
N ILE A 60 15.87 -28.80 -8.07
CA ILE A 60 15.67 -27.50 -8.72
C ILE A 60 16.50 -27.50 -10.00
N ASP A 61 15.87 -27.21 -11.14
CA ASP A 61 16.53 -27.16 -12.45
C ASP A 61 17.38 -28.42 -12.77
N GLY A 62 16.91 -29.58 -12.33
CA GLY A 62 17.60 -30.86 -12.50
C GLY A 62 18.77 -31.11 -11.54
N ILE A 63 19.07 -30.17 -10.64
CA ILE A 63 20.06 -30.33 -9.56
C ILE A 63 19.35 -30.79 -8.30
N GLN A 64 19.78 -31.91 -7.73
CA GLN A 64 19.25 -32.43 -6.48
C GLN A 64 20.10 -31.94 -5.30
N PHE A 65 19.45 -31.29 -4.34
CA PHE A 65 20.01 -30.89 -3.06
C PHE A 65 19.49 -31.85 -1.99
N SER A 66 20.38 -32.42 -1.20
CA SER A 66 20.03 -33.31 -0.07
C SER A 66 20.71 -32.84 1.21
N LEU A 67 19.93 -32.47 2.22
CA LEU A 67 20.42 -32.24 3.57
C LEU A 67 20.36 -33.55 4.36
N LYS A 68 21.43 -33.89 5.06
CA LYS A 68 21.52 -35.04 5.97
C LYS A 68 22.16 -34.62 7.28
N GLY A 69 21.54 -34.96 8.41
CA GLY A 69 22.04 -34.64 9.75
C GLY A 69 21.01 -34.95 10.82
N ASN A 70 20.93 -34.11 11.86
CA ASN A 70 19.82 -34.07 12.80
C ASN A 70 19.53 -32.60 13.14
N PHE A 71 18.46 -32.06 12.58
CA PHE A 71 18.17 -30.62 12.62
C PHE A 71 16.72 -30.37 12.99
N THR A 72 16.51 -29.23 13.64
CA THR A 72 15.19 -28.64 13.85
C THR A 72 15.05 -27.43 12.95
N SER A 73 13.81 -27.07 12.60
CA SER A 73 13.50 -25.88 11.83
C SER A 73 12.70 -24.90 12.70
N ASP A 74 13.05 -23.62 12.66
CA ASP A 74 12.40 -22.59 13.47
C ASP A 74 12.64 -21.19 12.85
N TRP A 75 12.12 -20.14 13.48
CA TRP A 75 12.11 -18.78 12.96
C TRP A 75 12.13 -17.70 14.06
N TYR A 76 12.57 -16.49 13.71
CA TYR A 76 12.53 -15.31 14.57
C TYR A 76 11.48 -14.32 14.09
N LYS A 77 10.38 -14.26 14.83
CA LYS A 77 9.22 -13.42 14.51
C LYS A 77 9.54 -11.98 14.18
N ALA A 78 10.31 -11.30 15.02
CA ALA A 78 10.58 -9.89 14.78
C ALA A 78 11.48 -9.69 13.54
N GLY A 79 12.40 -10.62 13.26
CA GLY A 79 13.31 -10.52 12.11
C GLY A 79 12.60 -10.63 10.76
N VAL A 80 11.52 -11.41 10.65
CA VAL A 80 10.76 -11.58 9.40
C VAL A 80 9.60 -10.58 9.24
N GLN A 81 9.30 -9.78 10.27
CA GLN A 81 8.22 -8.81 10.30
C GLN A 81 8.75 -7.37 10.26
N ALA A 82 7.84 -6.40 10.20
CA ALA A 82 8.17 -4.98 10.35
C ALA A 82 8.97 -4.73 11.64
N PRO A 83 10.02 -3.89 11.60
CA PRO A 83 10.51 -3.12 10.45
C PRO A 83 11.61 -3.84 9.63
N PHE A 84 11.96 -5.08 9.95
CA PHE A 84 13.19 -5.72 9.46
C PHE A 84 13.01 -6.50 8.16
N TYR A 85 11.97 -7.34 8.08
CA TYR A 85 11.67 -8.17 6.90
C TYR A 85 12.85 -8.99 6.36
N ALA A 86 13.80 -9.35 7.22
CA ALA A 86 14.99 -10.13 6.87
C ALA A 86 14.66 -11.63 6.83
N LYS A 87 13.75 -11.98 5.92
CA LYS A 87 13.11 -13.29 5.80
C LYS A 87 14.13 -14.41 5.60
N LEU A 88 15.01 -14.28 4.61
CA LEU A 88 16.04 -15.28 4.26
C LEU A 88 16.92 -15.75 5.43
N VAL A 89 17.14 -14.90 6.41
CA VAL A 89 18.15 -15.15 7.47
C VAL A 89 17.53 -15.31 8.84
N ASN A 90 16.21 -15.13 8.99
CA ASN A 90 15.53 -15.25 10.27
C ASN A 90 14.61 -16.47 10.35
N ASP A 91 14.74 -17.41 9.43
CA ASP A 91 14.28 -18.79 9.58
C ASP A 91 15.33 -19.76 9.02
N GLY A 92 15.03 -21.06 9.01
CA GLY A 92 15.99 -22.08 8.58
C GLY A 92 16.12 -23.23 9.54
N ILE A 93 17.16 -24.02 9.31
CA ILE A 93 17.50 -25.14 10.17
C ILE A 93 18.50 -24.73 11.24
N THR A 94 18.40 -25.35 12.41
CA THR A 94 19.41 -25.30 13.47
C THR A 94 19.79 -26.70 13.93
N THR A 95 21.05 -26.87 14.32
CA THR A 95 21.57 -28.16 14.75
C THR A 95 22.77 -27.99 15.68
N LYS A 96 23.05 -29.03 16.48
CA LYS A 96 24.27 -29.19 17.29
C LYS A 96 25.23 -30.25 16.74
N VAL A 97 24.82 -30.96 15.69
CA VAL A 97 25.62 -32.02 15.05
C VAL A 97 25.96 -31.60 13.62
N PRO A 98 26.96 -32.24 12.98
CA PRO A 98 27.27 -31.94 11.60
C PRO A 98 26.06 -32.16 10.67
N VAL A 99 25.92 -31.28 9.67
CA VAL A 99 24.95 -31.39 8.58
C VAL A 99 25.71 -31.41 7.25
N GLU A 100 25.32 -32.34 6.38
CA GLU A 100 25.84 -32.48 5.02
C GLU A 100 24.80 -31.98 4.02
N LEU A 101 25.19 -31.06 3.16
CA LEU A 101 24.48 -30.69 1.95
C LEU A 101 25.16 -31.39 0.76
N THR A 102 24.51 -32.40 0.21
CA THR A 102 24.94 -33.09 -1.01
C THR A 102 24.27 -32.46 -2.21
N ILE A 103 25.09 -32.08 -3.20
CA ILE A 103 24.64 -31.50 -4.47
C ILE A 103 24.95 -32.49 -5.58
N ASN A 104 23.90 -32.97 -6.26
CA ASN A 104 24.00 -33.92 -7.35
C ASN A 104 23.42 -33.35 -8.65
N GLY A 105 24.00 -33.72 -9.79
CA GLY A 105 23.58 -33.27 -11.12
C GLY A 105 24.34 -32.06 -11.68
N LEU A 106 25.36 -31.56 -10.99
CA LEU A 106 26.22 -30.49 -11.52
C LEU A 106 27.07 -30.99 -12.68
N LYS A 107 27.29 -30.12 -13.66
CA LYS A 107 28.22 -30.38 -14.77
C LYS A 107 29.66 -30.32 -14.25
N GLU A 108 30.56 -30.97 -14.97
CA GLU A 108 31.99 -30.86 -14.70
C GLU A 108 32.46 -29.41 -14.88
N GLY A 109 33.19 -28.88 -13.89
CA GLY A 109 33.64 -27.49 -13.88
C GLY A 109 33.85 -26.93 -12.48
N ILE A 110 34.29 -25.67 -12.42
CA ILE A 110 34.39 -24.92 -11.17
C ILE A 110 33.04 -24.29 -10.85
N HIS A 111 32.55 -24.54 -9.65
CA HIS A 111 31.30 -24.04 -9.12
C HIS A 111 31.54 -23.29 -7.81
N THR A 112 30.57 -22.46 -7.42
CA THR A 112 30.60 -21.73 -6.16
C THR A 112 29.32 -21.96 -5.35
N LEU A 113 29.44 -21.96 -4.02
CA LEU A 113 28.29 -21.96 -3.12
C LEU A 113 28.48 -20.87 -2.06
N LEU A 114 27.50 -19.97 -1.96
CA LEU A 114 27.35 -19.02 -0.88
C LEU A 114 26.30 -19.55 0.10
N SER A 115 26.57 -19.56 1.40
CA SER A 115 25.61 -20.00 2.44
C SER A 115 25.45 -18.94 3.52
N PHE A 116 24.23 -18.84 4.05
CA PHE A 116 23.84 -17.85 5.06
C PHE A 116 23.77 -18.49 6.46
N HIS A 117 24.38 -17.83 7.43
CA HIS A 117 24.53 -18.30 8.81
C HIS A 117 24.16 -17.21 9.82
N ASN A 118 22.90 -17.20 10.23
CA ASN A 118 22.35 -16.35 11.25
C ASN A 118 21.52 -17.17 12.24
N SER A 119 21.86 -17.06 13.52
CA SER A 119 21.06 -17.66 14.59
C SER A 119 19.81 -16.83 14.85
N PHE A 120 18.63 -17.44 14.75
CA PHE A 120 17.34 -16.81 15.06
C PHE A 120 17.03 -16.80 16.58
N SER A 121 17.76 -17.58 17.39
CA SER A 121 17.70 -17.55 18.85
C SER A 121 18.82 -16.68 19.43
N GLN A 122 18.60 -16.09 20.61
CA GLN A 122 19.71 -15.47 21.34
C GLN A 122 20.55 -16.59 21.96
N SER A 123 21.86 -16.60 21.67
CA SER A 123 22.77 -17.56 22.28
C SER A 123 22.92 -17.29 23.78
N THR A 124 22.73 -18.32 24.60
CA THR A 124 23.07 -18.32 26.03
C THR A 124 24.38 -19.08 26.30
N ALA A 125 25.10 -19.48 25.25
CA ALA A 125 26.31 -20.29 25.37
C ALA A 125 27.50 -19.48 25.91
N ALA A 126 28.28 -20.09 26.80
CA ALA A 126 29.48 -19.48 27.39
C ALA A 126 30.64 -19.28 26.39
N VAL A 127 30.61 -19.98 25.26
CA VAL A 127 31.62 -19.90 24.19
C VAL A 127 30.93 -19.47 22.89
N PRO A 128 31.48 -18.50 22.14
CA PRO A 128 30.96 -18.12 20.82
C PRO A 128 30.94 -19.31 19.86
N THR A 129 29.86 -19.47 19.09
CA THR A 129 29.79 -20.48 18.04
C THR A 129 30.84 -20.19 16.96
N GLN A 130 31.65 -21.20 16.64
CA GLN A 130 32.60 -21.20 15.52
C GLN A 130 32.32 -22.42 14.65
N MET A 131 32.20 -22.20 13.35
CA MET A 131 31.92 -23.25 12.37
C MET A 131 33.15 -23.57 11.52
N ALA A 132 33.32 -24.85 11.23
CA ALA A 132 34.21 -25.34 10.17
C ALA A 132 33.36 -25.90 9.03
N ILE A 133 33.75 -25.60 7.80
CA ILE A 133 33.04 -26.02 6.59
C ILE A 133 34.00 -26.82 5.72
N TYR A 134 33.56 -28.00 5.29
CA TYR A 134 34.34 -28.92 4.48
C TYR A 134 33.68 -29.11 3.12
N VAL A 135 34.49 -29.22 2.07
CA VAL A 135 34.06 -29.64 0.75
C VAL A 135 34.75 -30.96 0.42
N ASP A 136 33.98 -32.00 0.15
CA ASP A 136 34.46 -33.36 -0.14
C ASP A 136 35.49 -33.84 0.91
N GLY A 137 35.18 -33.57 2.18
CA GLY A 137 36.01 -33.93 3.34
C GLY A 137 37.24 -33.03 3.59
N LYS A 138 37.54 -32.07 2.71
CA LYS A 138 38.64 -31.12 2.89
C LYS A 138 38.16 -29.84 3.54
N LEU A 139 38.89 -29.36 4.55
CA LEU A 139 38.57 -28.10 5.24
C LEU A 139 38.68 -26.92 4.26
N ALA A 140 37.58 -26.20 4.08
CA ALA A 140 37.49 -25.05 3.17
C ALA A 140 37.42 -23.72 3.93
N ILE A 141 36.69 -23.67 5.04
CA ILE A 141 36.62 -22.52 5.94
C ILE A 141 36.78 -23.02 7.37
N ASP A 142 37.64 -22.35 8.15
CA ASP A 142 37.85 -22.61 9.58
C ASP A 142 37.36 -21.41 10.41
N LYS A 143 36.77 -21.69 11.57
CA LYS A 143 36.31 -20.71 12.58
C LYS A 143 35.40 -19.59 12.07
N LEU A 144 34.43 -19.90 11.22
CA LEU A 144 33.38 -18.95 10.82
C LEU A 144 32.44 -18.66 12.00
N SER A 145 32.23 -17.39 12.36
CA SER A 145 31.32 -17.01 13.45
C SER A 145 29.96 -16.57 12.92
N PRO A 146 28.86 -17.32 13.16
CA PRO A 146 27.52 -16.92 12.72
C PRO A 146 27.08 -15.60 13.33
N SER A 147 26.27 -14.84 12.60
CA SER A 147 25.55 -13.69 13.18
C SER A 147 24.41 -14.16 14.08
N THR A 148 23.82 -13.24 14.85
CA THR A 148 22.65 -13.54 15.70
C THR A 148 21.59 -12.48 15.47
N ARG A 149 20.36 -12.90 15.19
CA ARG A 149 19.17 -12.05 14.94
C ARG A 149 19.48 -10.85 14.03
N ALA A 150 20.19 -11.12 12.94
CA ALA A 150 20.50 -10.12 11.94
C ALA A 150 19.19 -9.46 11.43
N GLU A 151 19.12 -8.15 11.58
CA GLU A 151 17.98 -7.33 11.17
C GLU A 151 17.87 -7.13 9.65
N HIS A 152 18.91 -7.53 8.90
CA HIS A 152 18.96 -7.50 7.45
C HIS A 152 19.76 -8.70 6.94
N THR A 153 19.39 -9.24 5.79
CA THR A 153 20.11 -10.33 5.10
C THR A 153 21.59 -10.00 4.89
N THR A 154 21.93 -8.74 4.60
CA THR A 154 23.31 -8.28 4.39
C THR A 154 24.15 -8.17 5.66
N LYS A 155 23.52 -8.26 6.85
CA LYS A 155 24.20 -8.35 8.15
C LYS A 155 24.43 -9.81 8.58
N ALA A 156 23.89 -10.78 7.86
CA ALA A 156 24.11 -12.19 8.18
C ALA A 156 25.55 -12.62 7.86
N GLN A 157 26.09 -13.54 8.64
CA GLN A 157 27.38 -14.13 8.31
C GLN A 157 27.25 -15.00 7.06
N LEU A 158 28.21 -14.86 6.15
CA LEU A 158 28.26 -15.61 4.89
C LEU A 158 29.47 -16.55 4.86
N ALA A 159 29.31 -17.69 4.19
CA ALA A 159 30.41 -18.56 3.77
C ALA A 159 30.41 -18.70 2.24
N TYR A 160 31.53 -18.39 1.59
CA TYR A 160 31.69 -18.49 0.14
C TYR A 160 32.70 -19.57 -0.22
N LEU A 161 32.23 -20.62 -0.89
CA LEU A 161 33.01 -21.79 -1.27
C LEU A 161 33.24 -21.81 -2.77
N THR A 162 34.39 -22.32 -3.19
CA THR A 162 34.69 -22.63 -4.60
C THR A 162 35.18 -24.06 -4.67
N PHE A 163 34.63 -24.84 -5.59
CA PHE A 163 34.93 -26.27 -5.69
C PHE A 163 34.85 -26.78 -7.12
N GLN A 164 35.62 -27.83 -7.39
CA GLN A 164 35.67 -28.49 -8.68
C GLN A 164 34.72 -29.69 -8.68
N VAL A 165 33.74 -29.68 -9.58
CA VAL A 165 32.85 -30.82 -9.83
C VAL A 165 33.48 -31.72 -10.88
N LYS A 166 33.35 -33.04 -10.69
CA LYS A 166 33.63 -34.07 -11.70
C LYS A 166 32.32 -34.67 -12.19
N SER A 167 32.23 -34.99 -13.47
CA SER A 167 31.01 -35.54 -14.07
C SER A 167 30.49 -36.77 -13.30
N GLY A 168 29.20 -36.74 -12.94
CA GLY A 168 28.51 -37.83 -12.24
C GLY A 168 28.89 -38.03 -10.76
N VAL A 169 29.76 -37.19 -10.21
CA VAL A 169 30.18 -37.26 -8.79
C VAL A 169 29.48 -36.16 -8.00
N PRO A 170 28.67 -36.50 -6.98
CA PRO A 170 28.08 -35.49 -6.10
C PRO A 170 29.15 -34.75 -5.29
N VAL A 171 28.91 -33.47 -5.02
CA VAL A 171 29.71 -32.68 -4.08
C VAL A 171 29.05 -32.72 -2.72
N VAL A 172 29.85 -32.96 -1.67
CA VAL A 172 29.37 -32.99 -0.28
C VAL A 172 29.95 -31.81 0.49
N ILE A 173 29.07 -30.95 0.99
CA ILE A 173 29.44 -29.80 1.82
C ILE A 173 29.00 -30.07 3.25
N ARG A 174 29.96 -30.22 4.15
CA ARG A 174 29.70 -30.53 5.56
C ARG A 174 29.92 -29.29 6.43
N TYR A 175 28.88 -28.88 7.14
CA TYR A 175 28.90 -27.82 8.14
C TYR A 175 28.98 -28.43 9.53
N GLN A 176 29.89 -27.94 10.37
CA GLN A 176 30.00 -28.37 11.77
C GLN A 176 30.37 -27.18 12.67
N ALA A 177 29.80 -27.12 13.87
CA ALA A 177 30.20 -26.17 14.90
C ALA A 177 31.22 -26.80 15.85
N ASN A 178 31.90 -25.97 16.65
CA ASN A 178 32.67 -26.41 17.80
C ASN A 178 31.78 -27.18 18.80
N GLU A 179 32.39 -28.10 19.54
CA GLU A 179 31.68 -29.03 20.42
C GLU A 179 30.71 -28.31 21.37
N GLY A 180 29.47 -28.81 21.43
CA GLY A 180 28.40 -28.26 22.28
C GLY A 180 27.69 -27.03 21.74
N ALA A 181 28.22 -26.37 20.69
CA ALA A 181 27.60 -25.21 20.07
C ALA A 181 26.55 -25.61 19.03
N SER A 182 25.50 -24.81 18.90
CA SER A 182 24.53 -24.89 17.80
C SER A 182 24.85 -23.86 16.72
N PHE A 183 24.57 -24.21 15.46
CA PHE A 183 24.60 -23.28 14.35
C PHE A 183 23.31 -23.33 13.55
N SER A 184 23.13 -22.34 12.67
CA SER A 184 21.99 -22.27 11.75
C SER A 184 22.48 -22.24 10.30
N LEU A 185 21.69 -22.84 9.42
CA LEU A 185 21.78 -22.67 7.97
C LEU A 185 20.42 -22.15 7.51
N ASN A 186 20.41 -20.94 6.97
CA ASN A 186 19.16 -20.24 6.62
C ASN A 186 18.83 -20.39 5.13
N GLY A 187 19.85 -20.36 4.28
CA GLY A 187 19.70 -20.43 2.83
C GLY A 187 21.05 -20.58 2.14
N PHE A 188 21.03 -20.72 0.82
CA PHE A 188 22.25 -20.76 0.01
C PHE A 188 22.03 -20.30 -1.44
N GLU A 189 23.10 -19.88 -2.08
CA GLU A 189 23.15 -19.55 -3.50
C GLU A 189 24.25 -20.35 -4.21
N LEU A 190 23.90 -21.01 -5.30
CA LEU A 190 24.80 -21.75 -6.17
C LEU A 190 25.16 -20.90 -7.40
N ASN A 191 26.45 -20.84 -7.72
CA ASN A 191 27.02 -20.13 -8.87
C ASN A 191 26.72 -18.63 -8.93
N THR A 192 26.65 -17.98 -7.76
CA THR A 192 26.53 -16.52 -7.64
C THR A 192 27.86 -15.87 -7.25
N PRO A 193 28.05 -14.56 -7.52
CA PRO A 193 29.20 -13.81 -7.02
C PRO A 193 29.24 -13.76 -5.49
N ASN A 194 30.42 -13.54 -4.91
CA ASN A 194 30.57 -13.43 -3.47
C ASN A 194 29.91 -12.13 -2.95
N LEU A 195 28.75 -12.24 -2.30
CA LEU A 195 28.01 -11.10 -1.75
C LEU A 195 28.84 -10.28 -0.73
N ALA A 196 29.82 -10.88 -0.04
CA ALA A 196 30.69 -10.16 0.90
C ALA A 196 31.65 -9.18 0.19
N LYS A 197 31.86 -9.37 -1.12
CA LYS A 197 32.68 -8.51 -1.99
C LYS A 197 31.85 -7.56 -2.85
N GLN A 198 30.52 -7.54 -2.69
CA GLN A 198 29.63 -6.65 -3.41
C GLN A 198 29.25 -5.43 -2.57
N ALA A 199 28.90 -4.34 -3.26
CA ALA A 199 28.21 -3.22 -2.64
C ALA A 199 26.89 -3.70 -2.01
N LYS A 200 26.48 -3.07 -0.91
CA LYS A 200 25.29 -3.46 -0.13
C LYS A 200 24.54 -2.23 0.41
N MET A 201 23.35 -2.47 0.96
CA MET A 201 22.51 -1.43 1.58
C MET A 201 22.29 -0.22 0.64
N PRO A 202 21.68 -0.45 -0.54
CA PRO A 202 21.38 0.63 -1.46
C PRO A 202 20.41 1.64 -0.84
N ILE A 203 20.56 2.90 -1.21
CA ILE A 203 19.60 3.98 -1.02
C ILE A 203 19.38 4.62 -2.39
N PRO A 204 18.15 4.65 -2.94
CA PRO A 204 16.93 4.03 -2.41
C PRO A 204 17.06 2.55 -2.09
N ILE A 205 16.26 2.08 -1.13
CA ILE A 205 16.22 0.67 -0.78
C ILE A 205 15.82 -0.11 -2.04
N ASP A 206 16.44 -1.27 -2.24
CA ASP A 206 16.12 -2.15 -3.37
C ASP A 206 14.62 -2.49 -3.36
N ALA A 207 14.01 -2.44 -4.54
CA ALA A 207 12.58 -2.67 -4.76
C ALA A 207 11.63 -1.64 -4.11
N ASP A 208 12.13 -0.47 -3.69
CA ASP A 208 11.26 0.63 -3.26
C ASP A 208 10.59 1.27 -4.49
N GLU A 209 9.27 1.09 -4.60
CA GLU A 209 8.47 1.64 -5.70
C GLU A 209 7.80 2.99 -5.36
N HIS A 210 8.12 3.55 -4.20
CA HIS A 210 7.49 4.74 -3.62
C HIS A 210 8.54 5.77 -3.18
N VAL A 211 9.65 5.86 -3.91
CA VAL A 211 10.75 6.77 -3.59
C VAL A 211 10.29 8.21 -3.77
N ASN A 212 9.95 8.87 -2.66
CA ASN A 212 9.53 10.27 -2.68
C ASN A 212 10.69 11.16 -3.12
N LEU A 213 10.68 11.57 -4.38
CA LEU A 213 11.72 12.41 -4.95
C LEU A 213 11.56 13.84 -4.46
N GLY A 214 12.62 14.39 -3.87
CA GLY A 214 12.87 15.82 -4.01
C GLY A 214 13.27 16.16 -5.45
N SER A 215 13.76 17.37 -5.70
CA SER A 215 14.21 17.79 -7.04
C SER A 215 15.40 17.00 -7.60
N ASN A 216 16.13 16.28 -6.75
CA ASN A 216 17.28 15.45 -7.10
C ASN A 216 17.33 14.24 -6.17
N ILE A 217 17.82 13.11 -6.67
CA ILE A 217 18.15 11.95 -5.82
C ILE A 217 19.64 11.69 -5.83
N THR A 218 20.14 11.10 -4.77
CA THR A 218 21.52 10.60 -4.71
C THR A 218 21.46 9.13 -4.34
N LEU A 219 21.88 8.28 -5.28
CA LEU A 219 22.14 6.88 -4.99
C LEU A 219 23.23 6.81 -3.93
N LYS A 220 23.06 5.96 -2.92
CA LYS A 220 24.10 5.66 -1.93
C LYS A 220 24.20 4.16 -1.74
N TRP A 221 25.39 3.69 -1.45
CA TRP A 221 25.63 2.29 -1.09
C TRP A 221 26.68 2.21 0.00
N THR A 222 26.76 1.05 0.64
CA THR A 222 27.88 0.67 1.49
C THR A 222 28.85 -0.16 0.67
N ALA A 223 30.10 0.29 0.57
CA ALA A 223 31.17 -0.43 -0.09
C ALA A 223 31.47 -1.78 0.58
N ALA A 224 31.95 -2.74 -0.22
CA ALA A 224 32.59 -3.93 0.35
C ALA A 224 33.93 -3.59 1.05
N ALA A 225 34.43 -4.50 1.89
CA ALA A 225 35.72 -4.30 2.54
C ALA A 225 36.88 -4.34 1.52
N ASN A 226 37.91 -3.52 1.75
CA ASN A 226 39.13 -3.45 0.92
C ASN A 226 38.92 -3.08 -0.56
N VAL A 227 37.85 -2.35 -0.86
CA VAL A 227 37.59 -1.79 -2.19
C VAL A 227 38.49 -0.59 -2.47
N LYS A 228 38.93 -0.48 -3.73
CA LYS A 228 39.67 0.66 -4.29
C LYS A 228 38.75 1.66 -4.99
N SER A 229 37.77 1.18 -5.76
CA SER A 229 36.86 2.02 -6.53
C SER A 229 35.58 1.27 -6.93
N HIS A 230 34.57 2.03 -7.34
CA HIS A 230 33.23 1.60 -7.70
C HIS A 230 32.95 1.92 -9.17
N ASP A 231 32.53 0.93 -9.95
CA ASP A 231 31.95 1.16 -11.27
C ASP A 231 30.44 1.31 -11.14
N VAL A 232 29.91 2.47 -11.55
CA VAL A 232 28.47 2.78 -11.43
C VAL A 232 27.76 2.45 -12.73
N TYR A 233 26.66 1.69 -12.64
CA TYR A 233 25.78 1.39 -13.76
C TYR A 233 24.35 1.83 -13.46
N PHE A 234 23.69 2.51 -14.40
CA PHE A 234 22.33 3.03 -14.24
C PHE A 234 21.58 3.06 -15.58
N GLY A 235 20.34 2.60 -15.60
CA GLY A 235 19.49 2.58 -16.80
C GLY A 235 18.03 2.17 -16.53
N LEU A 236 17.24 2.12 -17.60
CA LEU A 236 15.81 1.75 -17.56
C LEU A 236 15.55 0.27 -17.83
N ASP A 237 16.53 -0.46 -18.37
CA ASP A 237 16.38 -1.89 -18.66
C ASP A 237 17.25 -2.72 -17.70
N LYS A 238 16.60 -3.59 -16.93
CA LYS A 238 17.24 -4.49 -15.98
C LYS A 238 18.33 -5.35 -16.63
N ASN A 239 18.06 -5.90 -17.81
CA ASN A 239 18.97 -6.83 -18.48
C ASN A 239 20.18 -6.11 -19.09
N ALA A 240 20.00 -4.88 -19.57
CA ALA A 240 21.06 -4.02 -20.05
C ALA A 240 21.99 -3.66 -18.90
N VAL A 241 21.45 -3.20 -17.77
CA VAL A 241 22.24 -2.91 -16.56
C VAL A 241 22.92 -4.18 -16.04
N GLU A 242 22.25 -5.33 -16.06
CA GLU A 242 22.84 -6.62 -15.67
C GLU A 242 24.00 -7.04 -16.60
N LYS A 243 23.90 -6.81 -17.91
CA LYS A 243 24.95 -7.24 -18.87
C LYS A 243 26.04 -6.19 -19.11
N ALA A 244 25.81 -4.95 -18.67
CA ALA A 244 26.68 -3.83 -18.92
C ALA A 244 28.12 -4.09 -18.42
N ASN A 245 29.07 -3.60 -19.19
CA ASN A 245 30.49 -3.49 -18.87
C ASN A 245 30.92 -2.02 -19.09
N ARG A 246 32.21 -1.70 -18.92
CA ARG A 246 32.71 -0.32 -19.04
C ARG A 246 32.54 0.35 -20.42
N THR A 247 32.08 -0.38 -21.44
CA THR A 247 31.78 0.18 -22.78
C THR A 247 30.28 0.37 -23.02
N ALA A 248 29.43 -0.04 -22.09
CA ALA A 248 27.99 0.01 -22.25
C ALA A 248 27.42 1.41 -21.91
N PRO A 249 26.31 1.85 -22.53
CA PRO A 249 25.66 3.13 -22.21
C PRO A 249 25.24 3.27 -20.74
N GLU A 250 24.98 2.16 -20.07
CA GLU A 250 24.59 2.11 -18.66
C GLU A 250 25.75 2.47 -17.74
N PHE A 251 27.01 2.31 -18.16
CA PHE A 251 28.18 2.66 -17.36
C PHE A 251 28.30 4.18 -17.20
N LYS A 252 28.32 4.65 -15.96
CA LYS A 252 28.34 6.08 -15.59
C LYS A 252 29.69 6.56 -15.07
N GLY A 253 30.68 5.67 -15.02
CA GLY A 253 32.05 5.99 -14.62
C GLY A 253 32.53 5.18 -13.41
N THR A 254 33.82 5.27 -13.16
CA THR A 254 34.50 4.70 -11.99
C THR A 254 34.80 5.81 -10.98
N GLN A 255 34.50 5.60 -9.71
CA GLN A 255 34.69 6.60 -8.66
C GLN A 255 35.12 5.96 -7.33
N THR A 256 35.64 6.77 -6.39
CA THR A 256 35.96 6.32 -5.02
C THR A 256 34.84 6.60 -4.03
N ASP A 257 33.94 7.55 -4.35
CA ASP A 257 32.81 7.88 -3.49
C ASP A 257 31.74 6.80 -3.55
N THR A 258 30.98 6.65 -2.47
CA THR A 258 29.87 5.69 -2.39
C THR A 258 28.51 6.33 -2.69
N THR A 259 28.51 7.37 -3.51
CA THR A 259 27.31 8.14 -3.87
C THR A 259 27.28 8.55 -5.34
N TYR A 260 26.12 8.51 -5.98
CA TYR A 260 25.96 8.95 -7.37
C TYR A 260 24.68 9.78 -7.56
N PRO A 261 24.77 11.08 -7.91
CA PRO A 261 23.60 11.94 -8.08
C PRO A 261 22.87 11.67 -9.40
N ILE A 262 21.54 11.73 -9.36
CA ILE A 262 20.67 11.54 -10.53
C ILE A 262 19.63 12.64 -10.57
N LYS A 263 19.32 13.08 -11.80
CA LYS A 263 18.35 14.13 -12.12
C LYS A 263 17.34 13.61 -13.13
N ASP A 264 16.28 14.38 -13.33
CA ASP A 264 15.30 14.19 -14.41
C ASP A 264 14.64 12.79 -14.40
N LEU A 265 14.38 12.29 -13.19
CA LEU A 265 13.63 11.05 -13.00
C LEU A 265 12.15 11.29 -13.29
N TYR A 266 11.55 10.33 -13.97
CA TYR A 266 10.15 10.30 -14.31
C TYR A 266 9.46 9.22 -13.49
N SER A 267 8.36 9.57 -12.83
CA SER A 267 7.67 8.70 -11.87
C SER A 267 6.97 7.50 -12.49
N MET A 268 6.81 7.51 -13.82
CA MET A 268 6.28 6.37 -14.53
C MET A 268 7.33 5.31 -14.91
N GLU A 269 8.60 5.55 -14.61
CA GLU A 269 9.71 4.66 -14.97
C GLU A 269 10.28 3.92 -13.78
N THR A 270 10.72 2.68 -14.02
CA THR A 270 11.49 1.91 -13.04
C THR A 270 12.97 1.97 -13.41
N TYR A 271 13.79 2.40 -12.46
CA TYR A 271 15.22 2.61 -12.67
C TYR A 271 16.02 1.48 -12.06
N PHE A 272 16.94 0.93 -12.84
CA PHE A 272 17.81 -0.17 -12.46
C PHE A 272 19.25 0.33 -12.33
N TRP A 273 19.95 -0.16 -11.32
CA TRP A 273 21.33 0.24 -11.09
C TRP A 273 22.15 -0.85 -10.42
N ARG A 274 23.46 -0.78 -10.62
CA ARG A 274 24.41 -1.79 -10.13
C ARG A 274 25.72 -1.09 -9.81
N ILE A 275 26.40 -1.57 -8.77
CA ILE A 275 27.74 -1.13 -8.42
C ILE A 275 28.68 -2.33 -8.50
N ASP A 276 29.70 -2.25 -9.35
CA ASP A 276 30.76 -3.26 -9.35
C ASP A 276 31.94 -2.76 -8.51
N GLU A 277 32.45 -3.63 -7.66
CA GLU A 277 33.49 -3.32 -6.68
C GLU A 277 34.86 -3.75 -7.19
N GLN A 278 35.79 -2.81 -7.34
CA GLN A 278 37.16 -3.10 -7.73
C GLN A 278 38.05 -3.18 -6.48
N ASP A 279 38.75 -4.30 -6.29
CA ASP A 279 39.71 -4.47 -5.19
C ASP A 279 41.07 -3.79 -5.47
N GLN A 280 41.95 -3.78 -4.47
CA GLN A 280 43.30 -3.19 -4.58
C GLN A 280 44.17 -3.84 -5.67
N SER A 281 43.92 -5.12 -5.98
CA SER A 281 44.61 -5.88 -7.04
C SER A 281 44.01 -5.64 -8.42
N GLY A 282 42.93 -4.86 -8.51
CA GLY A 282 42.25 -4.53 -9.75
C GLY A 282 41.18 -5.52 -10.17
N ASN A 283 40.88 -6.56 -9.37
CA ASN A 283 39.80 -7.51 -9.68
C ASN A 283 38.44 -6.84 -9.47
N ILE A 284 37.52 -7.08 -10.39
CA ILE A 284 36.15 -6.53 -10.33
C ILE A 284 35.20 -7.60 -9.83
N THR A 285 34.50 -7.32 -8.74
CA THR A 285 33.34 -8.11 -8.29
C THR A 285 32.07 -7.41 -8.75
N LYS A 286 31.37 -8.04 -9.70
CA LYS A 286 30.09 -7.53 -10.21
C LYS A 286 29.04 -7.48 -9.11
N GLY A 287 28.30 -6.38 -8.99
CA GLY A 287 27.25 -6.19 -7.98
C GLY A 287 25.89 -6.82 -8.33
N LYS A 288 24.97 -6.79 -7.36
CA LYS A 288 23.54 -7.06 -7.59
C LYS A 288 22.91 -5.87 -8.32
N VAL A 289 22.03 -6.13 -9.28
CA VAL A 289 21.14 -5.09 -9.83
C VAL A 289 20.04 -4.80 -8.82
N TRP A 290 20.01 -3.55 -8.36
CA TRP A 290 18.94 -2.97 -7.58
C TRP A 290 17.99 -2.19 -8.45
N TYR A 291 16.77 -1.98 -7.98
CA TYR A 291 15.83 -1.09 -8.65
C TYR A 291 15.03 -0.25 -7.68
N PHE A 292 14.50 0.86 -8.19
CA PHE A 292 13.53 1.69 -7.49
C PHE A 292 12.62 2.39 -8.51
N ARG A 293 11.49 2.90 -8.02
CA ARG A 293 10.59 3.75 -8.78
C ARG A 293 10.29 5.01 -7.98
N PRO A 294 10.30 6.20 -8.61
CA PRO A 294 9.83 7.41 -7.96
C PRO A 294 8.36 7.32 -7.56
N ALA A 295 8.01 7.91 -6.43
CA ALA A 295 6.62 8.02 -6.01
C ALA A 295 5.82 8.90 -6.97
N GLN A 296 4.61 8.45 -7.34
CA GLN A 296 3.59 9.24 -8.03
C GLN A 296 2.36 9.30 -7.13
N LEU A 297 1.70 10.46 -7.07
CA LEU A 297 0.42 10.53 -6.36
C LEU A 297 -0.58 9.54 -6.96
N ALA A 298 -1.34 8.93 -6.07
CA ALA A 298 -2.43 8.02 -6.37
C ALA A 298 -3.41 8.64 -7.37
N PHE A 299 -3.83 9.86 -7.10
CA PHE A 299 -4.62 10.72 -7.98
C PHE A 299 -4.42 12.17 -7.51
N PRO A 300 -4.75 13.19 -8.32
CA PRO A 300 -4.75 14.57 -7.84
C PRO A 300 -5.63 14.73 -6.59
N GLY A 301 -5.04 15.18 -5.48
CA GLY A 301 -5.73 15.30 -4.17
C GLY A 301 -5.59 14.10 -3.23
N ALA A 302 -4.85 13.05 -3.63
CA ALA A 302 -4.48 11.99 -2.71
C ALA A 302 -3.51 12.51 -1.63
N GLU A 303 -3.84 12.28 -0.36
CA GLU A 303 -3.08 12.78 0.79
C GLU A 303 -2.79 11.67 1.82
N GLY A 304 -1.95 11.97 2.81
CA GLY A 304 -1.59 11.02 3.86
C GLY A 304 -0.64 9.92 3.42
N TYR A 305 -0.56 8.83 4.17
CA TYR A 305 0.45 7.78 3.98
C TYR A 305 0.15 6.76 2.88
N GLY A 306 -1.11 6.64 2.44
CA GLY A 306 -1.50 5.84 1.26
C GLY A 306 -1.46 6.62 -0.06
N ARG A 307 -1.06 7.90 -0.05
CA ARG A 307 -1.15 8.81 -1.21
C ARG A 307 -0.34 8.41 -2.44
N PHE A 308 0.56 7.43 -2.32
CA PHE A 308 1.41 6.95 -3.41
C PHE A 308 1.00 5.56 -3.91
N ALA A 309 -0.18 5.07 -3.53
CA ALA A 309 -0.73 3.85 -4.11
C ALA A 309 -0.70 3.93 -5.64
N ARG A 310 -0.06 2.98 -6.31
CA ARG A 310 0.04 2.99 -7.78
C ARG A 310 -1.29 2.67 -8.47
N GLY A 311 -2.12 1.85 -7.84
CA GLY A 311 -3.34 1.35 -8.47
C GLY A 311 -3.05 0.60 -9.76
N GLY A 312 -4.02 0.64 -10.69
CA GLY A 312 -3.95 0.01 -12.00
C GLY A 312 -3.18 0.77 -13.09
N ARG A 313 -2.53 1.89 -12.74
CA ARG A 313 -1.89 2.79 -13.71
C ARG A 313 -0.84 2.08 -14.57
N GLY A 314 -0.86 2.32 -15.89
CA GLY A 314 0.03 1.65 -16.85
C GLY A 314 -0.41 0.21 -17.18
N GLY A 315 -1.56 -0.22 -16.66
CA GLY A 315 -2.10 -1.57 -16.78
C GLY A 315 -3.22 -1.69 -17.80
N LYS A 316 -4.03 -2.74 -17.63
CA LYS A 316 -5.21 -3.02 -18.45
C LYS A 316 -6.43 -2.28 -17.92
N VAL A 317 -7.40 -2.01 -18.79
CA VAL A 317 -8.74 -1.60 -18.36
C VAL A 317 -9.70 -2.78 -18.38
N VAL A 318 -10.57 -2.86 -17.36
CA VAL A 318 -11.57 -3.92 -17.21
C VAL A 318 -12.94 -3.31 -16.97
N HIS A 319 -13.88 -3.63 -17.84
CA HIS A 319 -15.24 -3.09 -17.79
C HIS A 319 -16.18 -3.99 -16.98
N VAL A 320 -16.87 -3.41 -16.00
CA VAL A 320 -18.04 -4.01 -15.38
C VAL A 320 -19.27 -3.63 -16.20
N THR A 321 -19.90 -4.64 -16.82
CA THR A 321 -20.99 -4.47 -17.79
C THR A 321 -22.34 -4.99 -17.30
N ASN A 322 -22.36 -5.68 -16.17
CA ASN A 322 -23.59 -6.14 -15.52
C ASN A 322 -23.50 -6.08 -13.98
N LEU A 323 -24.67 -6.16 -13.33
CA LEU A 323 -24.83 -6.02 -11.89
C LEU A 323 -24.90 -7.36 -11.14
N ASN A 324 -24.59 -8.47 -11.81
CA ASN A 324 -24.57 -9.78 -11.17
C ASN A 324 -23.39 -9.88 -10.19
N ASP A 325 -23.50 -10.73 -9.17
CA ASP A 325 -22.38 -10.96 -8.25
C ASP A 325 -21.16 -11.57 -8.96
N SER A 326 -21.38 -12.49 -9.90
CA SER A 326 -20.31 -13.26 -10.57
C SER A 326 -20.60 -13.51 -12.06
N GLY A 327 -19.60 -14.03 -12.76
CA GLY A 327 -19.63 -14.28 -14.20
C GLY A 327 -18.96 -13.17 -15.01
N VAL A 328 -18.83 -13.39 -16.33
CA VAL A 328 -18.18 -12.44 -17.25
C VAL A 328 -18.83 -11.06 -17.15
N GLY A 329 -18.01 -10.02 -17.02
CA GLY A 329 -18.46 -8.63 -16.93
C GLY A 329 -19.02 -8.21 -15.56
N SER A 330 -18.92 -9.06 -14.55
CA SER A 330 -19.26 -8.72 -13.15
C SER A 330 -18.08 -8.08 -12.43
N LEU A 331 -18.37 -7.32 -11.36
CA LEU A 331 -17.33 -6.75 -10.49
C LEU A 331 -16.44 -7.83 -9.86
N ARG A 332 -17.00 -8.98 -9.46
CA ARG A 332 -16.22 -10.06 -8.84
C ARG A 332 -15.22 -10.67 -9.82
N GLU A 333 -15.61 -10.84 -11.08
CA GLU A 333 -14.71 -11.35 -12.12
C GLU A 333 -13.58 -10.35 -12.39
N ALA A 334 -13.90 -9.06 -12.52
CA ALA A 334 -12.90 -8.01 -12.70
C ALA A 334 -11.87 -7.95 -11.55
N VAL A 335 -12.32 -8.16 -10.30
CA VAL A 335 -11.45 -8.21 -9.12
C VAL A 335 -10.59 -9.48 -9.09
N ASN A 336 -11.19 -10.66 -9.29
CA ASN A 336 -10.51 -11.94 -9.09
C ASN A 336 -9.57 -12.33 -10.24
N ASN A 337 -9.71 -11.73 -11.42
CA ASN A 337 -8.86 -12.02 -12.57
C ASN A 337 -7.40 -11.63 -12.33
N GLU A 338 -6.49 -12.60 -12.45
CA GLU A 338 -5.04 -12.42 -12.30
C GLU A 338 -4.39 -11.96 -13.62
N ILE A 339 -4.73 -10.76 -14.05
CA ILE A 339 -4.30 -10.21 -15.36
C ILE A 339 -3.21 -9.14 -15.26
N GLY A 340 -2.64 -8.94 -14.06
CA GLY A 340 -1.67 -7.89 -13.75
C GLY A 340 -2.32 -6.58 -13.28
N PRO A 341 -1.57 -5.45 -13.32
CA PRO A 341 -2.08 -4.12 -13.03
C PRO A 341 -3.34 -3.80 -13.85
N ARG A 342 -4.39 -3.29 -13.19
CA ARG A 342 -5.66 -3.04 -13.85
C ARG A 342 -6.53 -1.96 -13.20
N THR A 343 -7.20 -1.20 -14.05
CA THR A 343 -8.22 -0.23 -13.64
C THR A 343 -9.60 -0.77 -14.01
N ILE A 344 -10.46 -0.91 -13.00
CA ILE A 344 -11.84 -1.37 -13.16
C ILE A 344 -12.74 -0.15 -13.32
N VAL A 345 -13.40 -0.08 -14.48
CA VAL A 345 -14.39 0.95 -14.85
C VAL A 345 -15.78 0.33 -14.99
N PHE A 346 -16.82 1.16 -15.01
CA PHE A 346 -18.21 0.73 -14.94
C PHE A 346 -19.04 1.29 -16.09
N ASP A 347 -19.56 0.38 -16.93
CA ASP A 347 -20.51 0.70 -18.01
C ASP A 347 -21.97 0.64 -17.53
N VAL A 348 -22.17 0.11 -16.32
CA VAL A 348 -23.48 -0.03 -15.69
C VAL A 348 -23.49 0.60 -14.30
N GLY A 349 -24.60 1.24 -13.93
CA GLY A 349 -24.88 1.75 -12.59
C GLY A 349 -26.09 1.04 -11.98
N GLY A 350 -26.13 0.93 -10.66
CA GLY A 350 -27.20 0.25 -9.93
C GLY A 350 -26.70 -0.53 -8.71
N VAL A 351 -27.53 -1.49 -8.26
CA VAL A 351 -27.21 -2.33 -7.09
C VAL A 351 -26.51 -3.61 -7.50
N ILE A 352 -25.32 -3.85 -6.95
CA ILE A 352 -24.66 -5.16 -6.98
C ILE A 352 -24.94 -5.84 -5.63
N LYS A 353 -25.75 -6.90 -5.65
CA LYS A 353 -26.00 -7.71 -4.45
C LYS A 353 -24.95 -8.81 -4.37
N LEU A 354 -23.98 -8.66 -3.47
CA LEU A 354 -22.92 -9.65 -3.32
C LEU A 354 -23.44 -10.90 -2.59
N GLU A 355 -23.03 -12.07 -3.03
CA GLU A 355 -23.36 -13.35 -2.38
C GLU A 355 -22.41 -13.68 -1.22
N SER A 356 -21.17 -13.16 -1.29
CA SER A 356 -20.11 -13.36 -0.31
C SER A 356 -19.13 -12.19 -0.31
N ARG A 357 -18.26 -12.11 0.71
CA ARG A 357 -17.21 -11.08 0.78
C ARG A 357 -16.40 -11.06 -0.53
N LEU A 358 -16.21 -9.88 -1.10
CA LEU A 358 -15.32 -9.65 -2.23
C LEU A 358 -13.99 -9.10 -1.70
N VAL A 359 -12.92 -9.87 -1.87
CA VAL A 359 -11.59 -9.50 -1.36
C VAL A 359 -10.71 -9.08 -2.52
N VAL A 360 -10.27 -7.82 -2.50
CA VAL A 360 -9.33 -7.25 -3.46
C VAL A 360 -7.93 -7.48 -2.90
N ASN A 361 -7.30 -8.60 -3.27
CA ASN A 361 -6.02 -9.06 -2.70
C ASN A 361 -4.83 -9.02 -3.67
N GLN A 362 -5.07 -8.93 -4.97
CA GLN A 362 -3.99 -8.77 -5.95
C GLN A 362 -3.47 -7.33 -5.91
N PRO A 363 -2.17 -7.10 -6.16
CA PRO A 363 -1.60 -5.76 -6.17
C PRO A 363 -2.03 -4.98 -7.42
N TYR A 364 -1.82 -3.65 -7.37
CA TYR A 364 -1.96 -2.74 -8.52
C TYR A 364 -3.37 -2.71 -9.12
N ILE A 365 -4.37 -2.45 -8.28
CA ILE A 365 -5.78 -2.37 -8.70
C ILE A 365 -6.36 -1.00 -8.38
N THR A 366 -7.02 -0.39 -9.37
CA THR A 366 -7.92 0.74 -9.17
C THR A 366 -9.36 0.29 -9.39
N ILE A 367 -10.26 0.56 -8.43
CA ILE A 367 -11.71 0.46 -8.64
C ILE A 367 -12.29 1.88 -8.70
N ALA A 368 -12.66 2.32 -9.89
CA ALA A 368 -13.06 3.69 -10.18
C ALA A 368 -14.59 3.85 -10.21
N GLY A 369 -15.23 3.87 -9.04
CA GLY A 369 -16.69 3.98 -8.93
C GLY A 369 -17.30 5.21 -9.61
N GLN A 370 -16.53 6.29 -9.77
CA GLN A 370 -16.97 7.53 -10.39
C GLN A 370 -17.29 7.40 -11.89
N THR A 371 -16.84 6.34 -12.57
CA THR A 371 -17.14 6.13 -13.99
C THR A 371 -18.58 5.63 -14.22
N ALA A 372 -19.19 5.02 -13.21
CA ALA A 372 -20.50 4.40 -13.31
C ALA A 372 -21.59 5.43 -13.69
N PRO A 373 -22.52 5.09 -14.60
CA PRO A 373 -23.63 5.97 -14.94
C PRO A 373 -24.71 6.02 -13.85
N GLY A 374 -25.72 6.88 -14.04
CA GLY A 374 -26.89 6.95 -13.17
C GLY A 374 -26.55 7.42 -11.76
N LYS A 375 -26.98 6.66 -10.74
CA LYS A 375 -26.64 6.93 -9.32
C LYS A 375 -25.30 6.30 -8.89
N GLY A 376 -24.56 5.67 -9.79
CA GLY A 376 -23.32 4.95 -9.48
C GLY A 376 -23.56 3.52 -8.98
N ILE A 377 -22.59 2.96 -8.26
CA ILE A 377 -22.63 1.58 -7.76
C ILE A 377 -22.92 1.54 -6.26
N THR A 378 -23.95 0.75 -5.90
CA THR A 378 -24.25 0.40 -4.51
C THR A 378 -24.10 -1.10 -4.30
N ILE A 379 -23.21 -1.49 -3.39
CA ILE A 379 -22.93 -2.86 -2.99
C ILE A 379 -23.76 -3.21 -1.76
N THR A 380 -24.39 -4.38 -1.75
CA THR A 380 -25.26 -4.83 -0.64
C THR A 380 -25.02 -6.29 -0.25
N ALA A 381 -25.57 -6.69 0.90
CA ALA A 381 -25.58 -8.05 1.46
C ALA A 381 -24.23 -8.66 1.89
N ALA A 382 -23.10 -8.25 1.29
CA ALA A 382 -21.77 -8.64 1.71
C ALA A 382 -20.74 -7.51 1.47
N PRO A 383 -19.59 -7.53 2.17
CA PRO A 383 -18.58 -6.47 2.06
C PRO A 383 -17.67 -6.62 0.84
N ILE A 384 -17.06 -5.50 0.45
CA ILE A 384 -15.86 -5.45 -0.40
C ILE A 384 -14.70 -4.88 0.43
N GLY A 385 -13.52 -5.50 0.38
CA GLY A 385 -12.36 -5.03 1.15
C GLY A 385 -11.07 -5.10 0.35
N LEU A 386 -10.23 -4.07 0.52
CA LEU A 386 -8.90 -4.01 -0.07
C LEU A 386 -7.87 -4.55 0.91
N THR A 387 -7.14 -5.58 0.47
CA THR A 387 -6.11 -6.26 1.26
C THR A 387 -4.78 -6.35 0.50
N GLY A 388 -4.81 -6.11 -0.82
CA GLY A 388 -3.63 -6.08 -1.67
C GLY A 388 -2.78 -4.83 -1.49
N ASN A 389 -1.57 -4.89 -2.03
CA ASN A 389 -0.63 -3.76 -2.07
C ASN A 389 -0.98 -2.81 -3.21
N ASP A 390 -0.71 -1.52 -3.07
CA ASP A 390 -0.86 -0.55 -4.15
C ASP A 390 -2.29 -0.51 -4.73
N GLY A 391 -3.29 -0.64 -3.87
CA GLY A 391 -4.69 -0.68 -4.27
C GLY A 391 -5.45 0.61 -4.00
N MET A 392 -6.50 0.84 -4.79
CA MET A 392 -7.32 2.03 -4.72
C MET A 392 -8.80 1.67 -4.89
N ILE A 393 -9.66 2.22 -4.03
CA ILE A 393 -11.12 2.18 -4.22
C ILE A 393 -11.67 3.58 -4.05
N ARG A 394 -12.43 4.05 -5.04
CA ARG A 394 -13.07 5.38 -5.00
C ARG A 394 -14.55 5.32 -5.35
N PHE A 395 -15.36 6.19 -4.75
CA PHE A 395 -16.76 6.45 -5.14
C PHE A 395 -17.70 5.24 -5.14
N LEU A 396 -17.44 4.24 -4.29
CA LEU A 396 -18.37 3.13 -4.08
C LEU A 396 -19.26 3.37 -2.87
N ARG A 397 -20.48 2.83 -2.92
CA ARG A 397 -21.34 2.71 -1.76
C ARG A 397 -21.42 1.27 -1.29
N VAL A 398 -21.31 1.05 0.02
CA VAL A 398 -21.47 -0.27 0.64
C VAL A 398 -22.53 -0.16 1.73
N ARG A 399 -23.67 -0.83 1.50
CA ARG A 399 -24.84 -0.86 2.39
C ARG A 399 -25.22 -2.31 2.65
N VAL A 400 -24.57 -2.92 3.64
CA VAL A 400 -24.66 -4.37 3.87
C VAL A 400 -26.09 -4.78 4.23
N GLY A 401 -26.72 -4.04 5.15
CA GLY A 401 -28.05 -4.34 5.67
C GLY A 401 -28.05 -5.44 6.73
N ALA A 402 -29.17 -5.58 7.44
CA ALA A 402 -29.37 -6.62 8.45
C ALA A 402 -29.34 -8.03 7.81
N GLY A 403 -28.84 -9.01 8.55
CA GLY A 403 -28.68 -10.38 8.08
C GLY A 403 -27.42 -11.03 8.64
N ARG A 404 -26.60 -11.63 7.76
CA ARG A 404 -25.32 -12.21 8.16
C ARG A 404 -24.39 -11.10 8.68
N THR A 405 -23.81 -11.31 9.86
CA THR A 405 -22.84 -10.38 10.44
C THR A 405 -21.63 -10.21 9.53
N TYR A 406 -21.46 -8.98 9.06
CA TYR A 406 -20.33 -8.55 8.25
C TYR A 406 -19.94 -7.12 8.61
N ASP A 407 -18.67 -6.82 8.32
CA ASP A 407 -18.14 -5.47 8.19
C ASP A 407 -18.65 -4.80 6.91
N GLY A 408 -18.27 -3.53 6.66
CA GLY A 408 -18.55 -2.82 5.40
C GLY A 408 -17.38 -2.87 4.41
N MET A 409 -16.37 -2.04 4.63
CA MET A 409 -15.14 -1.98 3.83
C MET A 409 -13.91 -2.07 4.71
N GLY A 410 -12.73 -2.20 4.10
CA GLY A 410 -11.50 -2.19 4.87
C GLY A 410 -10.23 -2.19 4.06
N LEU A 411 -9.14 -1.91 4.77
CA LEU A 411 -7.75 -1.92 4.34
C LEU A 411 -6.93 -3.00 5.10
N THR A 412 -7.59 -4.04 5.59
CA THR A 412 -6.97 -5.08 6.43
C THR A 412 -5.78 -5.73 5.71
N GLY A 413 -4.57 -5.63 6.28
CA GLY A 413 -3.35 -6.16 5.69
C GLY A 413 -2.81 -5.40 4.47
N ALA A 414 -3.50 -4.36 4.00
CA ALA A 414 -3.09 -3.62 2.81
C ALA A 414 -1.84 -2.77 3.06
N ASN A 415 -1.03 -2.57 2.02
CA ASN A 415 0.16 -1.70 2.04
C ASN A 415 0.17 -0.75 0.84
N HIS A 416 0.59 0.49 1.05
CA HIS A 416 0.53 1.56 0.05
C HIS A 416 -0.85 1.63 -0.63
N SER A 417 -1.92 1.70 0.16
CA SER A 417 -3.29 1.58 -0.35
C SER A 417 -4.19 2.71 0.16
N ILE A 418 -5.16 3.10 -0.67
CA ILE A 418 -6.04 4.25 -0.40
C ILE A 418 -7.50 3.94 -0.69
N ILE A 419 -8.38 4.39 0.21
CA ILE A 419 -9.82 4.45 -0.01
C ILE A 419 -10.26 5.91 0.11
N ASP A 420 -10.93 6.42 -0.92
CA ASP A 420 -11.31 7.82 -1.06
C ASP A 420 -12.79 7.93 -1.49
N HIS A 421 -13.50 8.94 -0.98
CA HIS A 421 -14.88 9.25 -1.39
C HIS A 421 -15.82 8.04 -1.43
N CYS A 422 -15.75 7.11 -0.48
CA CYS A 422 -16.71 6.01 -0.39
C CYS A 422 -17.81 6.33 0.63
N SER A 423 -18.97 5.68 0.51
CA SER A 423 -20.04 5.74 1.53
C SER A 423 -20.30 4.34 2.09
N ILE A 424 -20.24 4.21 3.41
CA ILE A 424 -20.39 2.93 4.11
C ILE A 424 -21.50 3.08 5.13
N SER A 425 -22.52 2.22 5.06
CA SER A 425 -23.60 2.22 6.03
C SER A 425 -24.22 0.85 6.27
N TRP A 426 -25.05 0.78 7.31
CA TRP A 426 -25.90 -0.36 7.63
C TRP A 426 -25.13 -1.66 7.84
N THR A 427 -23.94 -1.56 8.42
CA THR A 427 -23.07 -2.68 8.78
C THR A 427 -23.44 -3.24 10.14
N ILE A 428 -23.09 -4.49 10.40
CA ILE A 428 -23.48 -5.17 11.65
C ILE A 428 -22.31 -5.28 12.62
N ASP A 429 -21.08 -5.57 12.16
CA ASP A 429 -19.85 -5.57 13.00
C ASP A 429 -19.19 -4.18 12.97
N GLU A 430 -18.14 -3.96 12.16
CA GLU A 430 -17.58 -2.60 11.95
C GLU A 430 -17.79 -2.11 10.51
N ALA A 431 -18.12 -0.82 10.33
CA ALA A 431 -18.25 -0.28 8.97
C ALA A 431 -16.91 -0.25 8.24
N PHE A 432 -15.82 0.12 8.93
CA PHE A 432 -14.48 0.13 8.36
C PHE A 432 -13.44 -0.57 9.25
N SER A 433 -12.53 -1.34 8.65
CA SER A 433 -11.39 -1.97 9.36
C SER A 433 -10.06 -1.85 8.61
N SER A 434 -8.97 -1.48 9.28
CA SER A 434 -7.60 -1.46 8.71
C SER A 434 -6.58 -2.19 9.59
N ARG A 435 -7.00 -3.25 10.28
CA ARG A 435 -6.09 -4.02 11.14
C ARG A 435 -4.96 -4.65 10.33
N GLY A 436 -3.75 -4.59 10.87
CA GLY A 436 -2.56 -5.15 10.22
C GLY A 436 -2.19 -4.47 8.90
N ALA A 437 -2.80 -3.34 8.56
CA ALA A 437 -2.38 -2.54 7.42
C ALA A 437 -0.96 -1.98 7.64
N HIS A 438 -0.33 -1.51 6.58
CA HIS A 438 0.99 -0.92 6.60
C HIS A 438 0.90 0.58 6.32
N HIS A 439 1.21 1.05 5.10
CA HIS A 439 1.09 2.46 4.68
C HIS A 439 -0.26 2.73 4.03
N ILE A 440 -1.18 3.39 4.72
CA ILE A 440 -2.56 3.54 4.21
C ILE A 440 -3.17 4.93 4.43
N THR A 441 -4.15 5.27 3.59
CA THR A 441 -5.03 6.42 3.76
C THR A 441 -6.50 6.01 3.65
N LEU A 442 -7.34 6.51 4.56
CA LEU A 442 -8.79 6.63 4.38
C LEU A 442 -9.15 8.11 4.39
N GLN A 443 -9.60 8.64 3.25
CA GLN A 443 -9.95 10.04 3.12
C GLN A 443 -11.36 10.26 2.57
N ASN A 444 -11.96 11.40 2.89
CA ASN A 444 -13.23 11.88 2.33
C ASN A 444 -14.37 10.84 2.35
N THR A 445 -14.36 9.87 3.26
CA THR A 445 -15.31 8.76 3.31
C THR A 445 -16.43 9.05 4.30
N LEU A 446 -17.67 8.74 3.92
CA LEU A 446 -18.84 8.85 4.77
C LEU A 446 -19.13 7.48 5.40
N ILE A 447 -19.10 7.40 6.73
CA ILE A 447 -19.46 6.22 7.50
C ILE A 447 -20.68 6.57 8.34
N SER A 448 -21.82 5.92 8.09
CA SER A 448 -23.05 6.26 8.80
C SER A 448 -23.93 5.09 9.15
N GLU A 449 -24.73 5.24 10.20
CA GLU A 449 -25.81 4.32 10.55
C GLU A 449 -25.36 2.84 10.58
N ALA A 450 -24.22 2.54 11.22
CA ALA A 450 -23.92 1.17 11.63
C ALA A 450 -25.07 0.65 12.50
N LEU A 451 -25.63 -0.51 12.14
CA LEU A 451 -26.89 -0.98 12.70
C LEU A 451 -26.72 -1.34 14.17
N ASN A 452 -27.57 -0.79 15.03
CA ASN A 452 -27.37 -0.87 16.47
C ASN A 452 -27.85 -2.20 17.05
N VAL A 453 -29.15 -2.52 16.98
CA VAL A 453 -29.72 -3.81 17.45
C VAL A 453 -30.05 -4.75 16.28
N ALA A 454 -29.01 -5.25 15.64
CA ALA A 454 -29.07 -6.02 14.39
C ALA A 454 -28.69 -7.51 14.52
N ASP A 455 -28.82 -8.09 15.71
CA ASP A 455 -28.61 -9.52 15.99
C ASP A 455 -27.21 -10.02 15.56
N HIS A 456 -26.19 -9.28 15.99
CA HIS A 456 -24.78 -9.61 15.74
C HIS A 456 -24.42 -11.04 16.18
N GLY A 457 -23.86 -11.85 15.28
CA GLY A 457 -23.68 -13.29 15.45
C GLY A 457 -22.70 -13.74 16.55
N LYS A 458 -21.91 -12.83 17.13
CA LYS A 458 -21.03 -13.12 18.28
C LYS A 458 -21.62 -12.75 19.65
N TYR A 459 -22.77 -12.07 19.70
CA TYR A 459 -23.36 -11.57 20.94
C TYR A 459 -24.80 -12.07 21.12
N GLU A 460 -25.33 -11.93 22.33
CA GLU A 460 -26.73 -12.19 22.62
C GLU A 460 -27.67 -11.32 21.76
N LYS A 461 -28.82 -11.88 21.37
CA LYS A 461 -29.85 -11.12 20.64
C LYS A 461 -30.26 -9.88 21.43
N GLY A 462 -30.49 -8.78 20.73
CA GLY A 462 -30.80 -7.49 21.37
C GLY A 462 -29.57 -6.68 21.79
N LYS A 463 -28.35 -7.23 21.69
CA LYS A 463 -27.12 -6.47 22.00
C LYS A 463 -26.89 -5.36 20.97
N MET A 464 -26.58 -4.17 21.49
CA MET A 464 -26.17 -2.99 20.70
C MET A 464 -24.74 -3.14 20.20
N HIS A 465 -24.51 -2.99 18.89
CA HIS A 465 -23.20 -3.07 18.25
C HIS A 465 -23.07 -2.15 17.01
N GLY A 466 -23.74 -0.99 17.00
CA GLY A 466 -23.64 -0.03 15.89
C GLY A 466 -22.29 0.69 15.85
N TYR A 467 -21.23 0.02 15.39
CA TYR A 467 -19.85 0.52 15.46
C TYR A 467 -19.30 1.00 14.11
N ALA A 468 -18.71 2.20 14.13
CA ALA A 468 -18.19 2.83 12.92
C ALA A 468 -16.92 2.13 12.40
N ALA A 469 -15.83 2.12 13.17
CA ALA A 469 -14.57 1.66 12.61
C ALA A 469 -13.56 1.14 13.63
N THR A 470 -12.72 0.22 13.19
CA THR A 470 -11.46 -0.09 13.86
C THR A 470 -10.25 0.16 12.97
N ILE A 471 -9.42 1.11 13.36
CA ILE A 471 -8.30 1.58 12.57
C ILE A 471 -6.96 1.15 13.17
N GLY A 472 -6.07 0.74 12.28
CA GLY A 472 -4.67 0.44 12.54
C GLY A 472 -3.83 0.75 11.29
N GLY A 473 -2.58 0.32 11.30
CA GLY A 473 -1.60 0.62 10.28
C GLY A 473 -0.22 0.69 10.90
N ASP A 474 0.81 0.12 10.28
CA ASP A 474 2.21 0.48 10.62
C ASP A 474 2.34 2.00 10.59
N ILE A 475 1.74 2.63 9.57
CA ILE A 475 1.42 4.05 9.54
C ILE A 475 0.16 4.37 8.72
N GLY A 476 -0.85 4.99 9.35
CA GLY A 476 -2.15 5.24 8.72
C GLY A 476 -2.64 6.68 8.85
N SER A 477 -3.17 7.24 7.76
CA SER A 477 -3.85 8.54 7.72
C SER A 477 -5.36 8.36 7.63
N PHE A 478 -6.10 9.00 8.52
CA PHE A 478 -7.57 8.99 8.55
C PHE A 478 -8.02 10.44 8.62
N HIS A 479 -8.43 11.01 7.48
CA HIS A 479 -8.76 12.43 7.43
C HIS A 479 -9.95 12.80 6.58
N HIS A 480 -10.59 13.91 6.95
CA HIS A 480 -11.72 14.48 6.21
C HIS A 480 -12.91 13.51 6.05
N ASN A 481 -13.02 12.51 6.93
CA ASN A 481 -14.13 11.57 6.93
C ASN A 481 -15.30 12.12 7.75
N LEU A 482 -16.52 11.68 7.43
CA LEU A 482 -17.72 11.93 8.23
C LEU A 482 -18.16 10.62 8.88
N LEU A 483 -18.18 10.58 10.21
CA LEU A 483 -18.71 9.46 10.99
C LEU A 483 -19.97 9.94 11.69
N ALA A 484 -21.14 9.55 11.20
CA ALA A 484 -22.41 10.09 11.70
C ALA A 484 -23.35 8.96 12.12
N HIS A 485 -24.08 9.14 13.21
CA HIS A 485 -25.15 8.19 13.58
C HIS A 485 -24.63 6.77 13.86
N ASN A 486 -23.41 6.66 14.40
CA ASN A 486 -22.83 5.39 14.84
C ASN A 486 -22.75 5.37 16.37
N TYR A 487 -23.31 4.33 16.99
CA TYR A 487 -23.42 4.22 18.45
C TYR A 487 -22.06 4.24 19.15
N GLY A 488 -21.03 3.68 18.52
CA GLY A 488 -19.69 3.61 19.09
C GLY A 488 -18.55 3.48 18.09
N ARG A 489 -17.31 3.44 18.61
CA ARG A 489 -16.07 3.26 17.83
C ARG A 489 -15.92 4.29 16.71
N ASN A 490 -16.24 5.54 17.02
CA ASN A 490 -16.06 6.68 16.12
C ASN A 490 -14.61 7.17 16.05
N TRP A 491 -13.69 6.42 16.64
CA TRP A 491 -12.73 5.54 15.97
C TRP A 491 -12.32 4.50 17.03
N SER A 492 -12.18 3.22 16.70
CA SER A 492 -11.47 2.30 17.61
C SER A 492 -10.02 2.19 17.14
N ILE A 493 -9.08 2.65 17.95
CA ILE A 493 -7.65 2.61 17.68
C ILE A 493 -7.14 1.22 18.06
N GLY A 494 -6.66 0.47 17.07
CA GLY A 494 -6.20 -0.90 17.22
C GLY A 494 -4.81 -1.12 16.63
N GLY A 495 -3.79 -0.47 17.21
CA GLY A 495 -2.40 -0.52 16.73
C GLY A 495 -1.73 -1.89 16.81
N GLY A 496 -2.29 -2.81 17.61
CA GLY A 496 -1.77 -4.18 17.75
C GLY A 496 -0.41 -4.23 18.44
N LEU A 497 0.27 -5.37 18.30
CA LEU A 497 1.63 -5.58 18.81
C LEU A 497 2.57 -5.99 17.67
N ASN A 498 3.80 -5.48 17.68
CA ASN A 498 4.85 -5.91 16.77
C ASN A 498 5.40 -7.31 17.15
N GLY A 499 6.36 -7.80 16.37
CA GLY A 499 6.99 -9.12 16.61
C GLY A 499 7.67 -9.29 17.98
N ASN A 500 8.05 -8.18 18.63
CA ASN A 500 8.67 -8.15 19.97
C ASN A 500 7.63 -8.05 21.12
N GLY A 501 6.34 -7.96 20.78
CA GLY A 501 5.26 -7.74 21.74
C GLY A 501 5.15 -6.30 22.22
N GLU A 502 5.75 -5.34 21.51
CA GLU A 502 5.60 -3.91 21.80
C GLU A 502 4.39 -3.35 21.06
N TYR A 503 3.76 -2.32 21.61
CA TYR A 503 2.66 -1.62 20.96
C TYR A 503 3.06 -1.13 19.57
N GLY A 504 2.23 -1.47 18.58
CA GLY A 504 2.40 -1.09 17.18
C GLY A 504 1.56 0.11 16.78
N GLY A 505 1.79 0.54 15.54
CA GLY A 505 0.97 1.48 14.80
C GLY A 505 1.21 2.97 15.05
N LYS A 506 1.17 3.72 13.95
CA LYS A 506 1.36 5.18 13.90
C LYS A 506 0.19 5.82 13.18
N LEU A 507 -0.71 6.50 13.88
CA LEU A 507 -1.97 6.96 13.26
C LEU A 507 -2.09 8.49 13.27
N ASP A 508 -2.34 9.09 12.10
CA ASP A 508 -2.72 10.49 11.96
C ASP A 508 -4.23 10.58 11.72
N ILE A 509 -4.97 10.92 12.77
CA ILE A 509 -6.42 11.06 12.79
C ILE A 509 -6.70 12.56 12.80
N ARG A 510 -7.09 13.11 11.64
CA ARG A 510 -7.07 14.54 11.42
C ARG A 510 -8.28 15.07 10.67
N ASN A 511 -8.82 16.22 11.06
CA ASN A 511 -9.88 16.89 10.30
C ASN A 511 -11.11 16.01 9.99
N ASN A 512 -11.38 14.99 10.82
CA ASN A 512 -12.60 14.20 10.71
C ASN A 512 -13.77 14.92 11.39
N VAL A 513 -14.98 14.67 10.90
CA VAL A 513 -16.23 15.10 11.51
C VAL A 513 -16.92 13.89 12.13
N VAL A 514 -17.28 13.99 13.39
CA VAL A 514 -18.04 12.94 14.09
C VAL A 514 -19.35 13.54 14.60
N TYR A 515 -20.47 12.91 14.30
CA TYR A 515 -21.80 13.39 14.66
C TYR A 515 -22.66 12.31 15.31
N ASN A 516 -23.33 12.69 16.42
CA ASN A 516 -24.35 11.89 17.09
C ASN A 516 -23.92 10.43 17.39
N TRP A 517 -23.06 10.25 18.40
CA TRP A 517 -22.68 8.93 18.93
C TRP A 517 -23.49 8.58 20.18
N GLY A 518 -23.36 7.35 20.67
CA GLY A 518 -23.97 6.88 21.93
C GLY A 518 -23.03 6.99 23.12
N ARG A 519 -22.65 5.83 23.68
CA ARG A 519 -21.80 5.71 24.88
C ARG A 519 -20.30 5.56 24.60
N ARG A 520 -19.89 5.64 23.32
CA ARG A 520 -18.50 5.42 22.93
C ARG A 520 -18.09 6.35 21.78
N THR A 521 -17.05 7.14 21.98
CA THR A 521 -16.47 8.05 20.98
C THR A 521 -15.27 7.41 20.26
N THR A 522 -14.12 8.08 20.23
CA THR A 522 -12.85 7.48 19.86
C THR A 522 -12.16 6.90 21.08
N ASP A 523 -11.70 5.66 20.98
CA ASP A 523 -10.96 4.99 22.04
C ASP A 523 -9.99 3.94 21.49
N GLY A 524 -9.31 3.20 22.36
CA GLY A 524 -8.26 2.25 22.01
C GLY A 524 -6.86 2.85 22.10
N GLY A 525 -5.87 2.18 21.50
CA GLY A 525 -4.48 2.66 21.53
C GLY A 525 -3.55 2.06 20.48
N ALA A 526 -2.54 2.85 20.14
CA ALA A 526 -1.44 2.55 19.22
C ALA A 526 -0.17 3.20 19.78
N ASN A 527 1.00 2.85 19.24
CA ASN A 527 2.28 3.37 19.71
C ASN A 527 2.33 4.90 19.68
N GLU A 528 1.97 5.49 18.53
CA GLU A 528 2.03 6.92 18.28
C GLU A 528 0.75 7.39 17.58
N VAL A 529 -0.02 8.29 18.20
CA VAL A 529 -1.27 8.82 17.63
C VAL A 529 -1.22 10.34 17.55
N ASN A 530 -1.29 10.90 16.35
CA ASN A 530 -1.62 12.30 16.13
C ASN A 530 -3.14 12.44 16.00
N PHE A 531 -3.78 13.18 16.90
CA PHE A 531 -5.23 13.43 16.91
C PHE A 531 -5.51 14.93 16.81
N VAL A 532 -5.67 15.44 15.59
CA VAL A 532 -5.51 16.86 15.29
C VAL A 532 -6.73 17.45 14.57
N ASN A 533 -7.24 18.58 15.06
CA ASN A 533 -8.28 19.37 14.40
C ASN A 533 -9.54 18.58 13.96
N ASN A 534 -9.94 17.58 14.74
CA ASN A 534 -11.19 16.86 14.51
C ASN A 534 -12.36 17.63 15.12
N TYR A 535 -13.55 17.51 14.51
CA TYR A 535 -14.78 18.19 14.94
C TYR A 535 -15.83 17.17 15.39
N TYR A 536 -16.07 17.10 16.69
CA TYR A 536 -17.04 16.18 17.29
C TYR A 536 -18.30 16.95 17.66
N LYS A 537 -19.40 16.77 16.93
CA LYS A 537 -20.68 17.44 17.19
C LYS A 537 -21.61 16.51 17.98
N PRO A 538 -21.92 16.82 19.25
CA PRO A 538 -22.92 16.07 20.01
C PRO A 538 -24.28 16.10 19.32
N GLY A 539 -24.98 14.97 19.34
CA GLY A 539 -26.36 14.83 18.87
C GLY A 539 -27.27 14.30 19.96
N LYS A 540 -28.51 13.96 19.59
CA LYS A 540 -29.54 13.53 20.55
C LYS A 540 -29.18 12.23 21.31
N ALA A 541 -28.41 11.33 20.71
CA ALA A 541 -27.99 10.07 21.31
C ALA A 541 -26.74 10.19 22.20
N THR A 542 -26.08 11.37 22.21
CA THR A 542 -24.77 11.54 22.83
C THR A 542 -24.80 11.50 24.36
N GLU A 543 -24.06 10.55 24.93
CA GLU A 543 -23.93 10.36 26.38
C GLU A 543 -22.51 10.64 26.91
N VAL A 544 -21.53 10.81 26.01
CA VAL A 544 -20.11 10.97 26.36
C VAL A 544 -19.52 12.21 25.69
N PHE A 545 -18.77 13.00 26.45
CA PHE A 545 -18.32 14.34 26.03
C PHE A 545 -16.80 14.54 26.02
N HIS A 546 -16.06 13.47 25.73
CA HIS A 546 -14.64 13.54 25.32
C HIS A 546 -14.52 13.01 23.90
N ALA A 547 -13.64 13.61 23.08
CA ALA A 547 -13.37 13.12 21.74
C ALA A 547 -12.53 11.84 21.76
N LEU A 548 -11.52 11.77 22.63
CA LEU A 548 -10.58 10.65 22.71
C LEU A 548 -10.49 10.09 24.14
N LYS A 549 -10.67 8.79 24.28
CA LYS A 549 -10.34 8.02 25.50
C LYS A 549 -9.13 7.12 25.22
N ALA A 550 -7.95 7.50 25.71
CA ALA A 550 -6.76 6.67 25.67
C ALA A 550 -6.98 5.40 26.51
N GLN A 551 -7.03 4.23 25.87
CA GLN A 551 -7.23 2.96 26.55
C GLN A 551 -5.91 2.19 26.65
N HIS A 552 -5.33 2.19 27.84
CA HIS A 552 -4.14 1.42 28.17
C HIS A 552 -4.52 0.01 28.60
N GLU A 553 -4.53 -0.91 27.65
CA GLU A 553 -4.98 -2.29 27.85
C GLU A 553 -4.00 -3.12 28.72
N GLY A 554 -2.74 -2.69 28.85
CA GLY A 554 -1.73 -3.36 29.67
C GLY A 554 -1.20 -4.70 29.11
N VAL A 555 -1.50 -5.02 27.85
CA VAL A 555 -1.15 -6.29 27.20
C VAL A 555 0.18 -6.29 26.45
N GLY A 556 0.79 -5.12 26.22
CA GLY A 556 1.98 -4.94 25.40
C GLY A 556 3.15 -4.27 26.13
N LYS A 557 4.35 -4.39 25.54
CA LYS A 557 5.54 -3.61 25.92
C LYS A 557 5.55 -2.25 25.22
N GLY A 558 6.43 -1.35 25.64
CA GLY A 558 6.51 -0.01 25.04
C GLY A 558 5.41 0.93 25.54
N MET A 559 5.05 1.92 24.72
CA MET A 559 4.14 3.00 25.12
C MET A 559 2.98 3.13 24.14
N GLN A 560 1.84 3.63 24.61
CA GLN A 560 0.76 4.14 23.76
C GLN A 560 0.59 5.63 24.06
N ARG A 561 0.92 6.50 23.11
CA ARG A 561 0.97 7.96 23.36
C ARG A 561 0.22 8.75 22.30
N TYR A 562 -0.30 9.90 22.70
CA TYR A 562 -1.24 10.69 21.90
C TYR A 562 -0.84 12.16 21.88
N TYR A 563 -0.72 12.74 20.70
CA TYR A 563 -0.66 14.18 20.48
C TYR A 563 -2.09 14.66 20.18
N PHE A 564 -2.67 15.46 21.06
CA PHE A 564 -4.08 15.90 20.97
C PHE A 564 -4.13 17.43 20.85
N ALA A 565 -4.47 17.95 19.66
CA ALA A 565 -4.39 19.39 19.40
C ALA A 565 -5.50 19.92 18.48
N GLY A 566 -6.04 21.10 18.82
CA GLY A 566 -6.99 21.88 18.02
C GLY A 566 -8.34 21.19 17.72
N ASN A 567 -8.69 20.13 18.46
CA ASN A 567 -9.97 19.45 18.34
C ASN A 567 -11.10 20.30 18.93
N VAL A 568 -12.32 20.16 18.41
CA VAL A 568 -13.47 20.95 18.87
C VAL A 568 -14.66 20.04 19.14
N MET A 569 -15.31 20.24 20.28
CA MET A 569 -16.63 19.70 20.59
C MET A 569 -17.55 20.83 21.08
N PRO A 570 -18.44 21.36 20.21
CA PRO A 570 -19.30 22.48 20.56
C PRO A 570 -20.08 22.24 21.86
N GLY A 571 -20.03 23.20 22.77
CA GLY A 571 -20.67 23.13 24.09
C GLY A 571 -19.83 22.48 25.20
N TYR A 572 -18.68 21.87 24.88
CA TYR A 572 -17.88 21.11 25.85
C TYR A 572 -16.41 21.55 25.88
N PHE A 573 -15.74 21.55 24.73
CA PHE A 573 -14.35 21.98 24.63
C PHE A 573 -13.99 22.53 23.25
N ASP A 574 -12.95 23.34 23.21
CA ASP A 574 -12.41 23.99 22.02
C ASP A 574 -10.88 24.07 22.11
N GLU A 575 -10.26 24.79 21.19
CA GLU A 575 -8.81 24.94 21.08
C GLU A 575 -8.16 25.51 22.36
N LYS A 576 -8.93 26.15 23.24
CA LYS A 576 -8.42 26.80 24.47
C LYS A 576 -8.45 25.88 25.69
N ASN A 577 -9.11 24.72 25.63
CA ASN A 577 -9.29 23.83 26.78
C ASN A 577 -9.28 22.33 26.42
N GLN A 578 -8.35 21.94 25.54
CA GLN A 578 -8.18 20.58 25.00
C GLN A 578 -8.20 19.45 26.04
N GLU A 579 -7.75 19.70 27.28
CA GLU A 579 -7.81 18.75 28.40
C GLU A 579 -9.20 18.17 28.66
N LYS A 580 -10.26 18.95 28.43
CA LYS A 580 -11.65 18.49 28.60
C LYS A 580 -12.07 17.48 27.53
N GLY A 581 -11.38 17.48 26.39
CA GLY A 581 -11.69 16.61 25.25
C GLY A 581 -11.04 15.23 25.31
N ARG A 582 -10.27 14.93 26.36
CA ARG A 582 -9.47 13.72 26.48
C ARG A 582 -9.71 12.99 27.80
N ALA A 583 -9.68 11.67 27.77
CA ALA A 583 -9.86 10.80 28.94
C ALA A 583 -8.87 9.64 28.93
N ILE A 584 -8.53 9.12 30.11
CA ILE A 584 -7.61 7.98 30.26
C ILE A 584 -8.36 6.82 30.91
N GLN A 585 -8.20 5.62 30.37
CA GLN A 585 -8.59 4.37 30.99
C GLN A 585 -7.36 3.48 31.19
N GLY A 586 -7.19 2.94 32.40
CA GLY A 586 -6.01 2.18 32.79
C GLY A 586 -4.95 3.07 33.46
N LYS A 587 -3.87 2.45 33.93
CA LYS A 587 -2.77 3.13 34.61
C LYS A 587 -1.44 2.71 33.98
N VAL A 588 -0.63 3.70 33.62
CA VAL A 588 0.69 3.54 33.01
C VAL A 588 1.73 4.38 33.74
N ASN A 589 3.01 4.07 33.55
CA ASN A 589 4.15 4.77 34.15
C ASN A 589 4.87 5.73 33.18
N TYR A 590 4.25 6.01 32.04
CA TYR A 590 4.73 6.94 31.02
C TYR A 590 3.66 8.00 30.74
N GLU A 591 4.10 9.11 30.15
CA GLU A 591 3.20 10.18 29.72
C GLU A 591 2.25 9.70 28.62
N THR A 592 0.95 9.84 28.84
CA THR A 592 -0.08 9.44 27.85
C THR A 592 -0.24 10.48 26.75
N TYR A 593 -0.22 11.77 27.10
CA TYR A 593 -0.41 12.85 26.15
C TYR A 593 0.85 13.71 26.03
N VAL A 594 1.31 13.93 24.81
CA VAL A 594 2.53 14.71 24.52
C VAL A 594 2.18 16.06 23.86
N ASP A 595 3.12 16.99 23.88
CA ASP A 595 2.94 18.37 23.36
C ASP A 595 3.33 18.58 21.90
N SER A 596 3.89 17.56 21.24
CA SER A 596 4.31 17.63 19.83
C SER A 596 3.87 16.41 19.03
N ALA A 597 3.57 16.61 17.75
CA ALA A 597 3.28 15.52 16.83
C ALA A 597 4.46 14.54 16.70
N PHE A 598 4.16 13.25 16.55
CA PHE A 598 5.18 12.20 16.45
C PHE A 598 5.87 12.13 15.07
N PHE A 599 5.12 12.44 14.02
CA PHE A 599 5.52 12.32 12.62
C PHE A 599 4.73 13.30 11.72
N PRO A 600 5.24 13.67 10.53
CA PRO A 600 4.54 14.56 9.60
C PRO A 600 3.24 13.94 9.06
N SER A 601 2.23 14.77 8.79
CA SER A 601 0.90 14.28 8.38
C SER A 601 0.75 14.02 6.88
N TYR A 602 1.37 14.85 6.04
CA TYR A 602 1.13 14.91 4.59
C TYR A 602 -0.35 15.12 4.19
N VAL A 603 -1.13 15.75 5.07
CA VAL A 603 -2.51 16.17 4.85
C VAL A 603 -2.58 17.69 4.95
N THR A 604 -3.22 18.33 3.97
CA THR A 604 -3.53 19.76 4.05
C THR A 604 -4.47 19.99 5.22
N THR A 605 -3.96 20.65 6.27
CA THR A 605 -4.62 20.72 7.57
C THR A 605 -5.38 22.04 7.72
N GLN A 606 -6.68 21.95 8.02
CA GLN A 606 -7.53 23.08 8.36
C GLN A 606 -7.78 23.12 9.88
N SER A 607 -8.31 24.23 10.38
CA SER A 607 -8.91 24.24 11.72
C SER A 607 -10.10 23.28 11.78
N ALA A 608 -10.44 22.75 12.96
CA ALA A 608 -11.56 21.82 13.10
C ALA A 608 -12.89 22.39 12.57
N LYS A 609 -13.13 23.69 12.78
CA LYS A 609 -14.34 24.38 12.29
C LYS A 609 -14.37 24.51 10.77
N ASN A 610 -13.23 24.75 10.11
CA ASN A 610 -13.19 24.80 8.65
C ASN A 610 -13.27 23.38 8.05
N ALA A 611 -12.58 22.40 8.65
CA ALA A 611 -12.70 21.00 8.28
C ALA A 611 -14.15 20.51 8.34
N TYR A 612 -14.92 20.87 9.38
CA TYR A 612 -16.35 20.60 9.45
C TYR A 612 -17.11 21.02 8.18
N LYS A 613 -16.85 22.23 7.69
CA LYS A 613 -17.53 22.78 6.51
C LYS A 613 -17.07 22.11 5.22
N GLN A 614 -15.77 21.83 5.10
CA GLN A 614 -15.20 21.17 3.92
C GLN A 614 -15.67 19.72 3.80
N VAL A 615 -15.62 18.95 4.89
CA VAL A 615 -16.10 17.56 4.93
C VAL A 615 -17.57 17.48 4.51
N LEU A 616 -18.46 18.31 5.07
CA LEU A 616 -19.88 18.29 4.67
C LEU A 616 -20.13 18.71 3.21
N SER A 617 -19.15 19.33 2.56
CA SER A 617 -19.24 19.79 1.17
C SER A 617 -18.76 18.74 0.16
N ASP A 618 -17.91 17.79 0.57
CA ASP A 618 -17.21 16.87 -0.35
C ASP A 618 -17.18 15.40 0.10
N VAL A 619 -17.63 15.04 1.30
CA VAL A 619 -17.51 13.66 1.80
C VAL A 619 -18.40 12.65 1.06
N GLY A 620 -17.99 11.38 1.06
CA GLY A 620 -18.79 10.24 0.60
C GLY A 620 -18.69 9.99 -0.90
N ALA A 621 -19.39 8.97 -1.37
CA ALA A 621 -19.58 8.71 -2.80
C ALA A 621 -20.48 9.81 -3.39
N ASN A 622 -19.85 10.91 -3.78
CA ASN A 622 -20.53 12.11 -4.27
C ASN A 622 -20.53 12.22 -5.81
N GLN A 623 -19.78 11.35 -6.49
CA GLN A 623 -19.82 11.14 -7.94
C GLN A 623 -20.38 9.73 -8.24
N PRO A 624 -21.22 9.59 -9.29
CA PRO A 624 -21.69 10.66 -10.20
C PRO A 624 -22.67 11.66 -9.55
N VAL A 625 -23.32 11.27 -8.45
CA VAL A 625 -24.21 12.14 -7.66
C VAL A 625 -24.16 11.70 -6.21
N PHE A 626 -24.58 12.55 -5.27
CA PHE A 626 -24.99 12.10 -3.93
C PHE A 626 -26.32 11.35 -4.01
N ASP A 627 -26.51 10.36 -3.14
CA ASP A 627 -27.79 9.69 -2.96
C ASP A 627 -28.59 10.27 -1.79
N ASP A 628 -29.86 9.90 -1.67
CA ASP A 628 -30.79 10.52 -0.71
C ASP A 628 -30.36 10.24 0.74
N HIS A 629 -29.79 9.05 0.98
CA HIS A 629 -29.23 8.69 2.28
C HIS A 629 -28.07 9.62 2.66
N ASP A 630 -27.04 9.74 1.82
CA ASP A 630 -25.87 10.56 2.13
C ASP A 630 -26.24 12.06 2.27
N LEU A 631 -27.16 12.56 1.44
CA LEU A 631 -27.72 13.92 1.57
C LEU A 631 -28.40 14.14 2.92
N ARG A 632 -29.21 13.17 3.38
CA ARG A 632 -29.85 13.23 4.69
C ARG A 632 -28.82 13.28 5.81
N ILE A 633 -27.81 12.40 5.79
CA ILE A 633 -26.78 12.36 6.84
C ILE A 633 -26.00 13.68 6.91
N ILE A 634 -25.64 14.27 5.77
CA ILE A 634 -24.98 15.58 5.71
C ILE A 634 -25.89 16.67 6.31
N LYS A 635 -27.17 16.69 5.91
CA LYS A 635 -28.14 17.67 6.42
C LYS A 635 -28.36 17.54 7.92
N GLU A 636 -28.55 16.32 8.43
CA GLU A 636 -28.72 16.04 9.86
C GLU A 636 -27.49 16.46 10.66
N THR A 637 -26.29 16.23 10.10
CA THR A 637 -25.03 16.68 10.70
C THR A 637 -24.92 18.20 10.71
N LEU A 638 -25.36 18.89 9.65
CA LEU A 638 -25.37 20.35 9.56
C LEU A 638 -26.35 20.96 10.58
N GLU A 639 -27.58 20.47 10.62
CA GLU A 639 -28.66 21.01 11.45
C GLU A 639 -28.57 20.55 12.91
N GLY A 640 -27.83 19.48 13.21
CA GLY A 640 -27.83 18.87 14.54
C GLY A 640 -29.13 18.14 14.85
N THR A 641 -29.75 17.56 13.83
CA THR A 641 -31.05 16.88 13.87
C THR A 641 -30.93 15.37 13.60
N TYR A 642 -32.05 14.66 13.65
CA TYR A 642 -32.17 13.26 13.22
C TYR A 642 -33.57 13.05 12.66
N THR A 643 -33.70 12.21 11.63
CA THR A 643 -35.00 11.87 11.02
C THR A 643 -35.57 10.58 11.62
N TYR A 644 -34.72 9.56 11.77
CA TYR A 644 -35.14 8.21 12.19
C TYR A 644 -34.59 7.83 13.56
N LYS A 645 -35.15 6.77 14.13
CA LYS A 645 -34.72 6.15 15.39
C LYS A 645 -34.81 4.64 15.24
N GLY A 646 -34.04 3.91 16.03
CA GLY A 646 -34.09 2.45 16.04
C GLY A 646 -35.46 1.93 16.41
N SER A 647 -36.02 0.99 15.63
CA SER A 647 -37.33 0.39 15.92
C SER A 647 -37.33 -0.49 17.16
N LYS A 648 -36.18 -1.05 17.55
CA LYS A 648 -36.01 -1.90 18.75
C LYS A 648 -35.43 -1.10 19.92
N SER A 649 -34.38 -0.31 19.69
CA SER A 649 -33.66 0.45 20.70
C SER A 649 -34.34 1.76 21.08
N GLY A 650 -35.11 2.36 20.16
CA GLY A 650 -35.74 3.67 20.34
C GLY A 650 -34.77 4.86 20.32
N ILE A 651 -33.49 4.64 20.03
CA ILE A 651 -32.44 5.67 20.13
C ILE A 651 -32.46 6.56 18.88
N ALA A 652 -32.46 7.87 19.10
CA ALA A 652 -32.52 8.90 18.07
C ALA A 652 -31.29 8.86 17.15
N GLY A 653 -31.52 8.66 15.85
CA GLY A 653 -30.47 8.57 14.85
C GLY A 653 -29.60 7.32 14.98
N MET A 654 -30.07 6.25 15.64
CA MET A 654 -29.39 4.95 15.71
C MET A 654 -30.35 3.88 15.22
N ILE A 655 -30.33 3.57 13.94
CA ILE A 655 -31.24 2.58 13.36
C ILE A 655 -30.82 1.16 13.77
N ASP A 656 -31.79 0.25 13.89
CA ASP A 656 -31.54 -1.15 14.24
C ASP A 656 -31.55 -2.07 13.02
N THR A 657 -32.13 -1.58 11.93
CA THR A 657 -32.27 -2.26 10.64
C THR A 657 -32.49 -1.21 9.56
N GLN A 658 -32.08 -1.50 8.32
CA GLN A 658 -32.34 -0.64 7.17
C GLN A 658 -33.84 -0.37 6.95
N THR A 659 -34.73 -1.21 7.46
CA THR A 659 -36.19 -0.97 7.35
C THR A 659 -36.67 0.23 8.18
N ASP A 660 -35.91 0.66 9.19
CA ASP A 660 -36.23 1.84 10.00
C ASP A 660 -36.22 3.13 9.17
N VAL A 661 -35.52 3.12 8.04
CA VAL A 661 -35.42 4.23 7.08
C VAL A 661 -36.14 3.95 5.76
N GLY A 662 -36.89 2.85 5.67
CA GLY A 662 -37.60 2.45 4.45
C GLY A 662 -36.81 1.54 3.49
N GLY A 663 -35.58 1.14 3.85
CA GLY A 663 -34.71 0.31 3.02
C GLY A 663 -33.86 1.13 2.05
N LEU A 664 -33.35 0.47 1.00
CA LEU A 664 -32.65 1.16 -0.08
C LEU A 664 -33.63 2.07 -0.83
N GLU A 665 -33.17 3.28 -1.15
CA GLU A 665 -33.82 4.11 -2.17
C GLU A 665 -33.76 3.45 -3.56
N GLU A 666 -34.43 4.04 -4.54
CA GLU A 666 -34.38 3.54 -5.92
C GLU A 666 -33.02 3.80 -6.57
N TYR A 667 -32.39 2.71 -7.04
CA TYR A 667 -31.18 2.69 -7.86
C TYR A 667 -31.49 2.02 -9.21
N PRO A 668 -32.02 2.76 -10.19
CA PRO A 668 -32.32 2.19 -11.50
C PRO A 668 -31.05 1.67 -12.17
N THR A 669 -31.16 0.54 -12.88
CA THR A 669 -30.09 0.05 -13.74
C THR A 669 -29.93 1.00 -14.92
N VAL A 670 -28.79 1.67 -15.01
CA VAL A 670 -28.44 2.54 -16.13
C VAL A 670 -27.24 1.94 -16.84
N LYS A 671 -27.29 1.85 -18.17
CA LYS A 671 -26.17 1.38 -18.99
C LYS A 671 -25.65 2.52 -19.85
N ARG A 672 -24.34 2.55 -20.08
CA ARG A 672 -23.72 3.38 -21.11
C ARG A 672 -24.17 2.90 -22.49
N GLU A 673 -24.23 3.84 -23.43
CA GLU A 673 -24.44 3.51 -24.84
C GLU A 673 -23.25 2.71 -25.37
N SER A 674 -23.47 1.84 -26.36
CA SER A 674 -22.42 0.97 -26.90
C SER A 674 -21.29 1.73 -27.62
N ASN A 675 -21.51 3.01 -27.93
CA ASN A 675 -20.52 3.90 -28.54
C ASN A 675 -19.97 4.93 -27.53
N TRP A 676 -20.10 4.65 -26.23
CA TRP A 676 -19.51 5.50 -25.20
C TRP A 676 -17.98 5.43 -25.22
N ASP A 677 -17.44 4.22 -25.33
CA ASP A 677 -16.03 3.84 -25.41
C ASP A 677 -16.01 2.64 -26.37
N THR A 678 -15.58 2.86 -27.62
CA THR A 678 -15.81 1.90 -28.73
C THR A 678 -14.76 0.79 -28.80
N ASP A 679 -13.54 1.06 -28.36
CA ASP A 679 -12.45 0.08 -28.31
C ASP A 679 -12.24 -0.55 -26.93
N GLY A 680 -12.86 0.01 -25.88
CA GLY A 680 -12.81 -0.53 -24.53
C GLY A 680 -11.47 -0.28 -23.84
N ASP A 681 -10.78 0.80 -24.20
CA ASP A 681 -9.50 1.20 -23.61
C ASP A 681 -9.67 1.94 -22.27
N GLY A 682 -10.91 2.31 -21.90
CA GLY A 682 -11.29 3.05 -20.70
C GLY A 682 -11.49 4.55 -20.91
N LEU A 683 -11.16 5.09 -22.08
CA LEU A 683 -11.41 6.45 -22.49
C LEU A 683 -12.71 6.53 -23.29
N PRO A 684 -13.63 7.43 -22.95
CA PRO A 684 -14.82 7.58 -23.77
C PRO A 684 -14.47 8.29 -25.09
N ASN A 685 -15.12 7.88 -26.17
CA ASN A 685 -14.96 8.42 -27.53
C ASN A 685 -14.94 9.96 -27.58
N TRP A 686 -15.77 10.61 -26.74
CA TRP A 686 -15.85 12.06 -26.70
C TRP A 686 -14.56 12.71 -26.19
N LEU A 687 -13.87 12.08 -25.24
CA LEU A 687 -12.62 12.57 -24.67
C LEU A 687 -11.49 12.36 -25.67
N GLU A 688 -11.44 11.16 -26.26
CA GLU A 688 -10.48 10.83 -27.29
C GLU A 688 -10.57 11.77 -28.49
N ILE A 689 -11.77 12.12 -28.96
CA ILE A 689 -11.96 13.11 -30.03
C ILE A 689 -11.39 14.48 -29.64
N VAL A 690 -11.57 14.90 -28.38
CA VAL A 690 -11.03 16.18 -27.89
C VAL A 690 -9.51 16.16 -27.83
N HIS A 691 -8.92 15.05 -27.40
CA HIS A 691 -7.48 14.87 -27.27
C HIS A 691 -6.80 14.36 -28.55
N LYS A 692 -7.57 14.08 -29.61
CA LYS A 692 -7.13 13.50 -30.90
C LYS A 692 -6.47 12.13 -30.74
N LEU A 693 -7.02 11.31 -29.85
CA LEU A 693 -6.65 9.91 -29.62
C LEU A 693 -7.42 8.99 -30.57
N ASN A 694 -7.14 7.69 -30.50
CA ASN A 694 -7.64 6.70 -31.45
C ASN A 694 -8.87 5.97 -30.93
N VAL A 695 -10.06 6.44 -31.31
CA VAL A 695 -11.37 5.86 -30.90
C VAL A 695 -11.67 4.42 -31.36
N ASN A 696 -10.71 3.75 -32.00
CA ASN A 696 -10.82 2.38 -32.50
C ASN A 696 -9.49 1.64 -32.33
N SER A 697 -8.83 1.79 -31.18
CA SER A 697 -7.66 0.99 -30.82
C SER A 697 -7.98 -0.52 -30.90
N ALA A 698 -6.95 -1.33 -31.18
CA ALA A 698 -7.16 -2.77 -31.30
C ALA A 698 -7.53 -3.36 -29.93
N ALA A 699 -8.36 -4.41 -29.90
CA ALA A 699 -8.77 -5.00 -28.63
C ALA A 699 -7.56 -5.41 -27.75
N GLY A 700 -7.50 -4.85 -26.53
CA GLY A 700 -6.39 -5.06 -25.59
C GLY A 700 -5.16 -4.16 -25.81
N ASP A 701 -5.23 -3.22 -26.76
CA ASP A 701 -4.34 -2.07 -26.84
C ASP A 701 -4.82 -1.01 -25.85
N PHE A 702 -3.92 -0.58 -24.97
CA PHE A 702 -4.16 0.42 -23.94
C PHE A 702 -3.10 1.52 -24.02
N SER A 703 -2.46 1.69 -25.17
CA SER A 703 -1.27 2.54 -25.31
C SER A 703 -1.59 4.03 -25.25
N ASP A 704 -2.73 4.45 -25.78
CA ASP A 704 -3.32 5.79 -25.67
C ASP A 704 -3.81 6.08 -24.25
N CYS A 705 -4.60 5.21 -23.63
CA CYS A 705 -5.08 5.44 -22.27
C CYS A 705 -3.96 5.46 -21.22
N ASN A 706 -2.86 4.74 -21.48
CA ASN A 706 -1.66 4.74 -20.65
C ASN A 706 -0.61 5.78 -21.09
N ALA A 707 -0.83 6.54 -22.15
CA ALA A 707 0.09 7.59 -22.56
C ALA A 707 0.10 8.74 -21.56
N ASP A 708 1.28 9.30 -21.33
CA ASP A 708 1.51 10.54 -20.60
C ASP A 708 2.56 11.34 -21.41
N GLU A 709 2.07 12.11 -22.37
CA GLU A 709 2.93 12.91 -23.26
C GLU A 709 3.57 14.10 -22.53
N ASN A 710 2.92 14.61 -21.49
CA ASN A 710 3.35 15.81 -20.77
C ASN A 710 4.37 15.48 -19.64
N LYS A 711 4.47 14.19 -19.26
CA LYS A 711 5.35 13.61 -18.23
C LYS A 711 5.11 14.17 -16.83
N ASP A 712 3.87 14.48 -16.48
CA ASP A 712 3.47 14.87 -15.12
C ASP A 712 3.18 13.68 -14.20
N GLY A 713 3.22 12.46 -14.75
CA GLY A 713 3.03 11.19 -14.07
C GLY A 713 1.59 10.71 -14.03
N PHE A 714 0.66 11.39 -14.70
CA PHE A 714 -0.72 10.97 -14.88
C PHE A 714 -0.98 10.60 -16.35
N THR A 715 -1.59 9.44 -16.57
CA THR A 715 -1.95 9.02 -17.93
C THR A 715 -3.23 9.69 -18.40
N ASN A 716 -3.54 9.60 -19.70
CA ASN A 716 -4.83 10.04 -20.23
C ASN A 716 -6.02 9.42 -19.46
N LEU A 717 -5.90 8.16 -19.01
CA LEU A 717 -6.89 7.52 -18.17
C LEU A 717 -6.96 8.16 -16.77
N ASP A 718 -5.83 8.50 -16.13
CA ASP A 718 -5.86 9.22 -14.85
C ASP A 718 -6.56 10.58 -14.97
N ASP A 719 -6.31 11.31 -16.05
CA ASP A 719 -6.95 12.59 -16.35
C ASP A 719 -8.48 12.44 -16.50
N TYR A 720 -8.91 11.40 -17.23
CA TYR A 720 -10.34 11.06 -17.32
C TYR A 720 -10.93 10.73 -15.95
N LEU A 721 -10.26 9.88 -15.17
CA LEU A 721 -10.72 9.47 -13.85
C LEU A 721 -10.78 10.64 -12.87
N GLN A 722 -9.87 11.61 -12.99
CA GLN A 722 -9.89 12.85 -12.23
C GLN A 722 -11.04 13.76 -12.66
N TRP A 723 -11.26 13.92 -13.96
CA TRP A 723 -12.38 14.71 -14.49
C TRP A 723 -13.72 14.16 -14.00
N MET A 724 -13.88 12.84 -13.98
CA MET A 724 -15.07 12.14 -13.47
C MET A 724 -15.20 12.20 -11.94
N ALA A 725 -14.10 12.40 -11.20
CA ALA A 725 -14.10 12.53 -9.75
C ALA A 725 -14.54 13.93 -9.28
N GLU A 726 -14.57 14.92 -10.17
CA GLU A 726 -15.04 16.27 -9.90
C GLU A 726 -16.47 16.47 -10.43
N PRO A 727 -17.26 17.42 -9.86
CA PRO A 727 -18.57 17.77 -10.41
C PRO A 727 -18.46 18.16 -11.89
N HIS A 728 -19.30 17.56 -12.73
CA HIS A 728 -19.20 17.75 -14.17
C HIS A 728 -20.56 17.77 -14.89
N TYR A 729 -20.59 18.39 -16.07
CA TYR A 729 -21.77 18.46 -16.93
C TYR A 729 -21.43 18.17 -18.41
N PHE A 730 -22.36 17.53 -19.11
CA PHE A 730 -22.35 17.31 -20.56
C PHE A 730 -23.30 18.31 -21.21
N LEU A 731 -22.78 19.19 -22.07
CA LEU A 731 -23.49 20.30 -22.70
C LEU A 731 -23.40 20.24 -24.22
N ASN A 732 -24.37 20.83 -24.91
CA ASN A 732 -24.29 21.07 -26.35
C ASN A 732 -23.90 22.53 -26.62
N MET A 733 -23.12 22.77 -27.67
CA MET A 733 -22.70 24.11 -28.05
C MET A 733 -23.90 25.07 -28.20
N GLY A 734 -23.83 26.24 -27.58
CA GLY A 734 -24.91 27.24 -27.59
C GLY A 734 -26.08 26.96 -26.66
N LYS A 735 -25.98 25.95 -25.77
CA LYS A 735 -26.88 25.76 -24.62
C LYS A 735 -26.20 26.26 -23.36
N THR A 736 -26.84 27.21 -22.69
CA THR A 736 -26.44 27.69 -21.37
C THR A 736 -26.77 26.66 -20.30
N GLN A 737 -25.86 26.44 -19.34
CA GLN A 737 -26.09 25.60 -18.17
C GLN A 737 -26.23 26.46 -16.92
N GLU A 738 -27.30 26.26 -16.15
CA GLU A 738 -27.49 26.87 -14.84
C GLU A 738 -27.28 25.85 -13.72
N PHE A 739 -26.67 26.27 -12.62
CA PHE A 739 -26.51 25.43 -11.43
C PHE A 739 -26.42 26.26 -10.16
N ASP A 740 -26.81 25.65 -9.05
CA ASP A 740 -26.75 26.24 -7.71
C ASP A 740 -25.41 25.93 -7.06
N VAL A 741 -24.54 26.94 -6.95
CA VAL A 741 -23.19 26.79 -6.37
C VAL A 741 -23.22 26.46 -4.88
N SER A 742 -24.32 26.73 -4.17
CA SER A 742 -24.42 26.39 -2.74
C SER A 742 -24.36 24.88 -2.51
N LYS A 743 -24.77 24.07 -3.49
CA LYS A 743 -24.68 22.60 -3.44
C LYS A 743 -23.24 22.08 -3.42
N LEU A 744 -22.27 22.88 -3.86
CA LEU A 744 -20.85 22.56 -3.81
C LEU A 744 -20.21 22.86 -2.46
N PHE A 745 -20.87 23.68 -1.64
CA PHE A 745 -20.33 24.24 -0.41
C PHE A 745 -21.34 24.06 0.74
N LYS A 746 -21.97 22.88 0.83
CA LYS A 746 -23.07 22.59 1.76
C LYS A 746 -22.76 22.92 3.21
N GLY A 747 -21.50 22.78 3.63
CA GLY A 747 -21.07 23.11 4.99
C GLY A 747 -20.92 24.61 5.28
N TYR A 748 -21.04 25.47 4.28
CA TYR A 748 -20.90 26.92 4.39
C TYR A 748 -22.27 27.60 4.44
N ASP A 749 -22.92 27.54 5.59
CA ASP A 749 -24.28 28.08 5.84
C ASP A 749 -24.26 29.47 6.50
N ALA A 750 -23.14 29.87 7.10
CA ALA A 750 -22.98 31.13 7.82
C ALA A 750 -22.77 32.34 6.89
N LYS A 751 -23.83 32.80 6.22
CA LYS A 751 -23.80 33.93 5.25
C LYS A 751 -22.69 33.76 4.19
N PRO A 752 -22.76 32.68 3.39
CA PRO A 752 -21.74 32.40 2.40
C PRO A 752 -21.68 33.46 1.31
N VAL A 753 -20.47 33.82 0.90
CA VAL A 753 -20.18 34.65 -0.27
C VAL A 753 -19.44 33.79 -1.28
N TYR A 754 -20.05 33.60 -2.44
CA TYR A 754 -19.49 32.82 -3.55
C TYR A 754 -18.80 33.75 -4.55
N THR A 755 -17.65 33.33 -5.06
CA THR A 755 -16.90 34.08 -6.08
C THR A 755 -16.39 33.17 -7.19
N ILE A 756 -16.43 33.66 -8.42
CA ILE A 756 -15.80 33.00 -9.57
C ILE A 756 -14.30 33.36 -9.55
N LYS A 757 -13.43 32.35 -9.61
CA LYS A 757 -11.96 32.52 -9.63
C LYS A 757 -11.43 32.51 -11.05
N SER A 758 -11.93 31.60 -11.88
CA SER A 758 -11.56 31.48 -13.28
C SER A 758 -12.63 30.69 -14.04
N SER A 759 -12.62 30.82 -15.36
CA SER A 759 -13.36 29.92 -16.25
C SER A 759 -12.52 29.65 -17.49
N ILE A 760 -12.55 28.40 -17.95
CA ILE A 760 -11.92 27.95 -19.18
C ILE A 760 -13.01 27.53 -20.17
N ASN A 761 -12.88 27.98 -21.41
CA ASN A 761 -13.78 27.63 -22.52
C ASN A 761 -15.27 27.95 -22.26
N GLY A 762 -15.53 29.07 -21.58
CA GLY A 762 -16.87 29.59 -21.36
C GLY A 762 -16.87 30.83 -20.48
N LYS A 763 -18.00 31.54 -20.49
CA LYS A 763 -18.24 32.68 -19.61
C LYS A 763 -19.16 32.25 -18.46
N VAL A 764 -18.84 32.69 -17.25
CA VAL A 764 -19.65 32.41 -16.06
C VAL A 764 -20.23 33.72 -15.54
N LYS A 765 -21.54 33.73 -15.30
CA LYS A 765 -22.22 34.79 -14.55
C LYS A 765 -22.79 34.20 -13.27
N LEU A 766 -22.52 34.83 -12.13
CA LEU A 766 -23.04 34.42 -10.83
C LEU A 766 -24.02 35.48 -10.31
N THR A 767 -25.26 35.07 -10.04
CA THR A 767 -26.32 35.91 -9.47
C THR A 767 -26.86 35.26 -8.22
N GLY A 768 -26.50 35.79 -7.04
CA GLY A 768 -26.77 35.11 -5.78
C GLY A 768 -26.01 33.78 -5.71
N ASN A 769 -26.72 32.67 -5.57
CA ASN A 769 -26.20 31.30 -5.59
C ASN A 769 -26.33 30.61 -6.97
N ILE A 770 -26.93 31.25 -7.96
CA ILE A 770 -27.10 30.64 -9.28
C ILE A 770 -25.98 31.09 -10.21
N ALA A 771 -25.20 30.12 -10.68
CA ALA A 771 -24.20 30.32 -11.72
C ALA A 771 -24.75 29.88 -13.08
N GLN A 772 -24.51 30.71 -14.08
CA GLN A 772 -24.84 30.49 -15.48
C GLN A 772 -23.52 30.33 -16.24
N PHE A 773 -23.30 29.17 -16.87
CA PHE A 773 -22.17 28.90 -17.75
C PHE A 773 -22.62 28.93 -19.21
N ASP A 774 -22.02 29.82 -20.00
CA ASP A 774 -22.22 29.93 -21.44
C ASP A 774 -21.00 29.35 -22.17
N PRO A 775 -21.15 28.20 -22.88
CA PRO A 775 -20.04 27.56 -23.58
C PRO A 775 -19.39 28.44 -24.67
N GLY A 776 -18.05 28.43 -24.73
CA GLY A 776 -17.29 29.23 -25.70
C GLY A 776 -17.04 28.52 -27.04
N ARG A 777 -16.56 27.28 -27.00
CA ARG A 777 -16.34 26.38 -28.15
C ARG A 777 -16.52 24.92 -27.71
N MET A 778 -16.66 24.01 -28.68
CA MET A 778 -16.66 22.57 -28.42
C MET A 778 -15.36 22.11 -27.74
N GLY A 779 -15.45 21.05 -26.94
CA GLY A 779 -14.35 20.47 -26.16
C GLY A 779 -14.52 20.65 -24.65
N LEU A 780 -13.41 20.57 -23.92
CA LEU A 780 -13.41 20.69 -22.46
C LEU A 780 -13.45 22.15 -22.01
N GLY A 781 -14.13 22.39 -20.89
CA GLY A 781 -14.14 23.65 -20.15
C GLY A 781 -14.26 23.41 -18.66
N ASN A 782 -14.04 24.46 -17.88
CA ASN A 782 -14.25 24.42 -16.43
C ASN A 782 -14.61 25.80 -15.87
N ALA A 783 -15.10 25.80 -14.63
CA ALA A 783 -15.28 27.00 -13.83
C ALA A 783 -14.85 26.73 -12.40
N VAL A 784 -14.00 27.59 -11.86
CA VAL A 784 -13.49 27.49 -10.48
C VAL A 784 -14.26 28.47 -9.60
N PHE A 785 -14.89 27.95 -8.56
CA PHE A 785 -15.65 28.72 -7.57
C PHE A 785 -14.96 28.64 -6.22
N SER A 786 -15.06 29.71 -5.44
CA SER A 786 -14.72 29.66 -4.02
C SER A 786 -15.84 30.23 -3.16
N VAL A 787 -15.92 29.75 -1.94
CA VAL A 787 -16.78 30.30 -0.89
C VAL A 787 -15.93 30.93 0.21
N LYS A 788 -16.40 32.03 0.78
CA LYS A 788 -15.97 32.55 2.08
C LYS A 788 -17.20 32.86 2.92
N ASP A 789 -17.23 32.41 4.16
CA ASP A 789 -18.34 32.68 5.08
C ASP A 789 -17.98 33.72 6.14
N GLN A 790 -18.94 34.05 7.01
CA GLN A 790 -18.77 35.04 8.08
C GLN A 790 -17.68 34.64 9.10
N ASP A 791 -17.39 33.35 9.26
CA ASP A 791 -16.34 32.86 10.16
C ASP A 791 -14.94 32.95 9.54
N GLY A 792 -14.85 33.36 8.27
CA GLY A 792 -13.60 33.48 7.52
C GLY A 792 -13.10 32.15 6.94
N SER A 793 -13.86 31.06 7.07
CA SER A 793 -13.55 29.78 6.44
C SER A 793 -13.67 29.88 4.92
N THR A 794 -12.85 29.11 4.21
CA THR A 794 -12.82 29.11 2.75
C THR A 794 -12.65 27.72 2.15
N MET A 795 -13.26 27.51 0.99
CA MET A 795 -13.05 26.35 0.11
C MET A 795 -13.10 26.80 -1.34
N THR A 796 -12.34 26.12 -2.20
CA THR A 796 -12.37 26.27 -3.65
C THR A 796 -12.72 24.93 -4.27
N ARG A 797 -13.58 24.92 -5.30
CA ARG A 797 -13.94 23.73 -6.08
C ARG A 797 -14.04 24.06 -7.55
N THR A 798 -13.76 23.06 -8.38
CA THR A 798 -13.90 23.12 -9.83
C THR A 798 -15.18 22.43 -10.25
N ILE A 799 -15.85 22.96 -11.27
CA ILE A 799 -16.86 22.24 -12.05
C ILE A 799 -16.33 22.09 -13.47
N ASN A 800 -16.40 20.88 -13.98
CA ASN A 800 -15.96 20.55 -15.33
C ASN A 800 -17.13 20.50 -16.31
N PHE A 801 -16.83 20.77 -17.58
CA PHE A 801 -17.81 20.76 -18.66
C PHE A 801 -17.22 20.05 -19.89
N TYR A 802 -17.98 19.13 -20.46
CA TYR A 802 -17.78 18.67 -21.83
C TYR A 802 -18.80 19.35 -22.73
N ILE A 803 -18.34 20.00 -23.80
CA ILE A 803 -19.16 20.77 -24.74
C ILE A 803 -19.14 20.06 -26.09
N GLY A 804 -20.19 19.31 -26.38
CA GLY A 804 -20.38 18.59 -27.65
C GLY A 804 -21.04 19.43 -28.75
N ALA A 805 -21.18 18.82 -29.92
CA ALA A 805 -21.98 19.37 -31.03
C ALA A 805 -23.47 19.45 -30.67
N LYS A 806 -24.23 20.25 -31.44
CA LYS A 806 -25.66 20.47 -31.21
C LYS A 806 -26.53 19.25 -31.47
#